data_AF-A0A7S4MJ77-F1
#
_entry.id   AF-A0A7S4MJ77-F1
#
_cell.length_a   1.000
_cell.length_b   1.000
_cell.length_c   1.000
_cell.angle_alpha   90.00
_cell.angle_beta   90.00
_cell.angle_gamma   90.00
#
_symmetry.space_group_name_H-M   'P 1'
#
loop_
_entity.id
_entity.type
_entity.pdbx_description
1 polymer ?
#
loop_
_entity_poly.entity_id
_entity_poly.type
_entity_poly.pdbx_seq_one_letter_code
_entity_poly.pdbx_strand_id
1 'polypeptide(L)'
;TINAGFRVDDPPHLICDTVRNLVAEMRLGDESDFGPYVQYLLDQRRGQLPSAWSEAGKRLLERVLEYGAGRDGEGTLPPFYATEILDVDWRGECGGSDDPFEENAAMLVIQRAEDDLMLPIYDFYNHRNGDYLNTVSERINKERGQVDFKVYAASDIHEGEEINSSYNMCAGCGGRADNYGTPEIFMDYGFVEMYPQRWIFKEQDFYFDLSEKKNESGELTGDIELTWFKDGRPQSSHRRRVSVRFFVHQIVRIEGLKQLEHAKRKQVPEIQHAVPAYEWNTIWEYSDALVDAMKRAIGANGESPGAGVADEDEDDDEGVCYEGDESARRERKMLPKYDDLDDESDDEFYEEAPYEYTLSCNSNLLFPGHKIMEEFETLYQSVDYFVVPSDGDVCLELDSVVQTCTKYRPHYHELGMDFPARYIDSVKRVLFVGGGDSMLLAEAIKYPDLELVVGLELEQDITRKTFKHMYTQPFFHDRRVQWWFGDAVKSLRLLPKEYFGSFDLVLVDLSETVASFSVSSHLDMLEALALLVKPEGIMVKNEWRYLDKLSGMFKYTARVNMRDIPYICDQAMTMASNKVDFMNHIPKDHKVDRRLLGAHVDIDDRFFMFHDYQKNDIHPHSSCVLMEEGHESDLEHEKSEGIMMIVNAENATEPLSPFGPVLECINASMKEEGLNILSMMSSPSNDNGIGETVVIFMREGYVTARTWPEKNYCAFDVFLWARFDKHEAIRDVVLRAVGTNDASYSDYRIVTGGMLGTESWEEDRDRIGPRFAQRKACKEVYPDEAKEGDVDLGEHSSMLDAVLVKVIALVQDAGSGFIVVCGTKDQPCKSLAVIKGNVGDAEVTALWTCPGIAGEAQHAEDVTSRMDACEEE
;
A
#
# COMPACT_ATOMS: atom_id res chain seq x y z
N THR A 1 8.08 43.90 -26.75
CA THR A 1 8.34 42.79 -25.82
C THR A 1 7.60 43.16 -24.54
N ILE A 2 6.94 42.22 -23.90
CA ILE A 2 6.26 42.47 -22.61
C ILE A 2 7.23 41.96 -21.52
N ASN A 3 7.71 42.83 -20.62
CA ASN A 3 8.74 42.51 -19.61
C ASN A 3 8.55 43.37 -18.33
N ALA A 4 8.86 42.81 -17.16
CA ALA A 4 9.04 43.45 -15.85
C ALA A 4 10.22 44.44 -15.70
N GLY A 5 11.28 44.36 -16.53
CA GLY A 5 12.37 45.34 -16.56
C GLY A 5 13.49 45.18 -15.50
N PHE A 6 13.64 44.03 -14.86
CA PHE A 6 14.71 43.76 -13.86
C PHE A 6 15.58 42.53 -14.18
N ARG A 7 16.83 42.58 -13.70
CA ARG A 7 17.77 41.44 -13.61
C ARG A 7 17.53 40.71 -12.30
N VAL A 8 17.32 39.39 -12.37
CA VAL A 8 17.58 38.50 -11.23
C VAL A 8 18.44 37.36 -11.75
N ASP A 9 19.58 37.13 -11.11
CA ASP A 9 20.32 35.88 -11.22
C ASP A 9 19.50 34.86 -10.38
N ASP A 10 18.87 33.90 -11.07
CA ASP A 10 17.81 32.96 -10.64
C ASP A 10 16.41 33.56 -10.39
N PRO A 11 15.51 33.60 -11.40
CA PRO A 11 14.12 33.98 -11.21
C PRO A 11 13.31 32.85 -10.52
N PRO A 12 12.23 33.17 -9.79
CA PRO A 12 11.20 32.20 -9.42
C PRO A 12 10.62 31.51 -10.67
N HIS A 13 10.05 30.29 -10.52
CA HIS A 13 9.46 29.51 -11.63
C HIS A 13 8.44 30.34 -12.45
N LEU A 14 7.72 31.28 -11.82
CA LEU A 14 6.81 32.25 -12.46
C LEU A 14 7.24 33.71 -12.21
N ILE A 15 7.31 34.52 -13.27
CA ILE A 15 7.70 35.94 -13.16
C ILE A 15 6.47 36.83 -13.04
N CYS A 16 6.07 37.09 -11.79
CA CYS A 16 4.82 37.78 -11.41
C CYS A 16 4.58 39.10 -12.16
N ASP A 17 5.62 39.93 -12.32
CA ASP A 17 5.47 41.25 -12.96
C ASP A 17 5.27 41.14 -14.47
N THR A 18 5.86 40.13 -15.12
CA THR A 18 5.60 39.83 -16.54
C THR A 18 4.16 39.35 -16.72
N VAL A 19 3.62 38.55 -15.80
CA VAL A 19 2.19 38.16 -15.80
C VAL A 19 1.30 39.39 -15.67
N ARG A 20 1.55 40.27 -14.70
CA ARG A 20 0.74 41.49 -14.50
C ARG A 20 0.76 42.42 -15.71
N ASN A 21 1.93 42.59 -16.32
CA ASN A 21 2.07 43.37 -17.54
C ASN A 21 1.31 42.72 -18.71
N LEU A 22 1.40 41.40 -18.85
CA LEU A 22 0.64 40.67 -19.87
C LEU A 22 -0.88 40.81 -19.64
N VAL A 23 -1.37 40.69 -18.40
CA VAL A 23 -2.79 40.90 -18.06
C VAL A 23 -3.24 42.30 -18.47
N ALA A 24 -2.45 43.34 -18.20
CA ALA A 24 -2.76 44.71 -18.57
C ALA A 24 -2.88 44.85 -20.10
N GLU A 25 -1.92 44.33 -20.86
CA GLU A 25 -1.93 44.37 -22.32
C GLU A 25 -3.07 43.53 -22.92
N MET A 26 -3.33 42.33 -22.39
CA MET A 26 -4.43 41.47 -22.83
C MET A 26 -5.81 42.08 -22.59
N ARG A 27 -5.97 42.90 -21.53
CA ARG A 27 -7.22 43.65 -21.29
C ARG A 27 -7.43 44.78 -22.28
N LEU A 28 -6.37 45.34 -22.86
CA LEU A 28 -6.46 46.35 -23.91
C LEU A 28 -6.81 45.74 -25.28
N GLY A 29 -6.49 44.46 -25.51
CA GLY A 29 -6.80 43.76 -26.75
C GLY A 29 -6.18 44.46 -27.97
N ASP A 30 -6.99 44.81 -28.96
CA ASP A 30 -6.57 45.54 -30.17
C ASP A 30 -6.02 46.95 -29.87
N GLU A 31 -6.35 47.53 -28.70
CA GLU A 31 -5.86 48.86 -28.28
C GLU A 31 -4.47 48.81 -27.64
N SER A 32 -3.90 47.62 -27.42
CA SER A 32 -2.52 47.44 -26.94
C SER A 32 -1.51 47.89 -27.99
N ASP A 33 -0.39 48.47 -27.54
CA ASP A 33 0.79 48.73 -28.39
C ASP A 33 1.36 47.43 -29.00
N PHE A 34 0.96 46.26 -28.46
CA PHE A 34 1.29 44.91 -28.92
C PHE A 34 0.08 44.16 -29.51
N GLY A 35 -0.98 44.88 -29.92
CA GLY A 35 -2.28 44.34 -30.34
C GLY A 35 -2.25 43.05 -31.17
N PRO A 36 -1.47 42.94 -32.26
CA PRO A 36 -1.40 41.70 -33.05
C PRO A 36 -0.93 40.47 -32.28
N TYR A 37 0.03 40.64 -31.37
CA TYR A 37 0.53 39.54 -30.53
C TYR A 37 -0.43 39.25 -29.38
N VAL A 38 -1.00 40.28 -28.77
CA VAL A 38 -2.05 40.13 -27.75
C VAL A 38 -3.24 39.35 -28.30
N GLN A 39 -3.71 39.68 -29.52
CA GLN A 39 -4.81 38.96 -30.15
C GLN A 39 -4.45 37.50 -30.43
N TYR A 40 -3.23 37.24 -30.89
CA TYR A 40 -2.72 35.88 -31.04
C TYR A 40 -2.74 35.10 -29.70
N LEU A 41 -2.32 35.73 -28.60
CA LEU A 41 -2.32 35.13 -27.25
C LEU A 41 -3.74 34.88 -26.72
N LEU A 42 -4.67 35.81 -26.97
CA LEU A 42 -6.09 35.68 -26.61
C LEU A 42 -6.78 34.53 -27.36
N ASP A 43 -6.34 34.22 -28.57
CA ASP A 43 -6.85 33.13 -29.40
C ASP A 43 -6.25 31.75 -29.03
N GLN A 44 -5.25 31.69 -28.14
CA GLN A 44 -4.67 30.41 -27.69
C GLN A 44 -5.64 29.63 -26.80
N ARG A 45 -5.49 28.29 -26.84
CA ARG A 45 -6.31 27.41 -26.00
C ARG A 45 -5.89 27.56 -24.54
N ARG A 46 -6.87 27.59 -23.65
CA ARG A 46 -6.66 27.60 -22.18
C ARG A 46 -6.46 26.18 -21.65
N GLY A 47 -5.90 26.07 -20.44
CA GLY A 47 -5.79 24.79 -19.73
C GLY A 47 -4.84 23.80 -20.38
N GLN A 48 -3.78 24.27 -21.05
CA GLN A 48 -2.81 23.40 -21.73
C GLN A 48 -1.81 22.77 -20.75
N LEU A 49 -1.44 23.49 -19.68
CA LEU A 49 -0.47 23.03 -18.69
C LEU A 49 -1.15 22.24 -17.56
N PRO A 50 -0.47 21.25 -16.95
CA PRO A 50 -1.04 20.43 -15.89
C PRO A 50 -1.63 21.20 -14.71
N SER A 51 -1.02 22.32 -14.31
CA SER A 51 -1.54 23.16 -13.22
C SER A 51 -2.90 23.81 -13.54
N ALA A 52 -3.25 23.97 -14.82
CA ALA A 52 -4.53 24.50 -15.28
C ALA A 52 -5.52 23.42 -15.76
N TRP A 53 -5.21 22.13 -15.56
CA TRP A 53 -6.10 21.02 -15.88
C TRP A 53 -7.25 20.90 -14.89
N SER A 54 -8.25 20.10 -15.28
CA SER A 54 -9.32 19.69 -14.40
C SER A 54 -8.79 19.00 -13.12
N GLU A 55 -9.50 19.13 -12.01
CA GLU A 55 -9.17 18.43 -10.76
C GLU A 55 -9.13 16.90 -10.90
N ALA A 56 -9.85 16.35 -11.87
CA ALA A 56 -9.76 14.93 -12.19
C ALA A 56 -8.47 14.59 -12.95
N GLY A 57 -8.04 15.46 -13.87
CA GLY A 57 -6.78 15.34 -14.61
C GLY A 57 -5.57 15.48 -13.70
N LYS A 58 -5.56 16.49 -12.81
CA LYS A 58 -4.51 16.69 -11.80
C LYS A 58 -4.32 15.46 -10.93
N ARG A 59 -5.40 14.94 -10.33
CA ARG A 59 -5.37 13.73 -9.49
C ARG A 59 -4.90 12.49 -10.25
N LEU A 60 -5.26 12.36 -11.53
CA LEU A 60 -4.77 11.24 -12.34
C LEU A 60 -3.27 11.37 -12.60
N LEU A 61 -2.78 12.56 -12.94
CA LEU A 61 -1.35 12.81 -13.14
C LEU A 61 -0.56 12.60 -11.84
N GLU A 62 -1.04 13.10 -10.71
CA GLU A 62 -0.42 12.92 -9.39
C GLU A 62 -0.32 11.44 -9.02
N ARG A 63 -1.32 10.62 -9.35
CA ARG A 63 -1.27 9.16 -9.17
C ARG A 63 -0.26 8.50 -10.10
N VAL A 64 -0.13 8.97 -11.34
CA VAL A 64 0.90 8.47 -12.27
C VAL A 64 2.30 8.80 -11.74
N LEU A 65 2.49 9.96 -11.15
CA LEU A 65 3.79 10.44 -10.67
C LEU A 65 4.08 10.08 -9.20
N GLU A 66 3.11 9.48 -8.51
CA GLU A 66 3.19 9.05 -7.11
C GLU A 66 3.39 10.19 -6.10
N TYR A 67 2.81 11.37 -6.38
CA TYR A 67 2.88 12.53 -5.49
C TYR A 67 2.32 12.23 -4.10
N GLY A 68 3.10 12.62 -3.07
CA GLY A 68 2.67 12.56 -1.67
C GLY A 68 2.64 11.17 -1.05
N ALA A 69 3.28 10.17 -1.66
CA ALA A 69 3.30 8.80 -1.14
C ALA A 69 4.32 8.54 0.00
N GLY A 70 5.24 9.48 0.30
CA GLY A 70 6.28 9.34 1.33
C GLY A 70 6.41 10.56 2.25
N ARG A 71 7.06 10.41 3.41
CA ARG A 71 7.20 11.50 4.42
C ARG A 71 8.14 12.64 4.00
N ASP A 72 8.89 12.50 2.91
CA ASP A 72 9.81 13.53 2.39
C ASP A 72 9.91 13.53 0.83
N GLY A 73 8.94 12.96 0.11
CA GLY A 73 8.94 12.91 -1.36
C GLY A 73 9.74 11.76 -2.00
N GLU A 74 10.49 10.99 -1.22
CA GLU A 74 11.25 9.83 -1.73
C GLU A 74 10.34 8.84 -2.46
N GLY A 75 10.63 8.62 -3.74
CA GLY A 75 9.90 7.70 -4.63
C GLY A 75 8.97 8.36 -5.63
N THR A 76 8.95 9.70 -5.70
CA THR A 76 8.18 10.45 -6.70
C THR A 76 8.89 10.46 -8.06
N LEU A 77 8.10 10.30 -9.13
CA LEU A 77 8.61 10.41 -10.50
C LEU A 77 8.57 11.87 -10.96
N PRO A 78 9.53 12.32 -11.79
CA PRO A 78 9.52 13.67 -12.32
C PRO A 78 8.38 13.85 -13.34
N PRO A 79 7.93 15.09 -13.63
CA PRO A 79 8.36 16.34 -12.98
C PRO A 79 7.78 16.46 -11.57
N PHE A 80 8.44 17.22 -10.70
CA PHE A 80 7.97 17.59 -9.35
C PHE A 80 7.15 18.90 -9.41
N TYR A 81 6.15 19.05 -8.53
CA TYR A 81 5.19 20.15 -8.45
C TYR A 81 4.37 20.46 -9.72
N ALA A 82 4.14 19.47 -10.59
CA ALA A 82 3.54 19.66 -11.91
C ALA A 82 2.15 20.32 -11.91
N THR A 83 1.36 20.09 -10.86
CA THR A 83 -0.01 20.57 -10.72
C THR A 83 -0.12 21.86 -9.91
N GLU A 84 0.97 22.34 -9.32
CA GLU A 84 0.95 23.34 -8.22
C GLU A 84 1.30 24.78 -8.65
N ILE A 85 1.78 25.02 -9.88
CA ILE A 85 2.26 26.33 -10.34
C ILE A 85 1.25 27.48 -10.09
N LEU A 86 -0.03 27.29 -10.40
CA LEU A 86 -1.05 28.31 -10.14
C LEU A 86 -1.32 28.53 -8.65
N ASP A 87 -1.23 27.49 -7.84
CA ASP A 87 -1.53 27.53 -6.41
C ASP A 87 -0.38 28.12 -5.60
N VAL A 88 0.83 27.64 -5.87
CA VAL A 88 2.05 28.02 -5.15
C VAL A 88 2.62 29.32 -5.73
N ASP A 89 2.92 29.37 -7.03
CA ASP A 89 3.60 30.52 -7.61
C ASP A 89 2.63 31.70 -7.84
N TRP A 90 1.53 31.48 -8.56
CA TRP A 90 0.63 32.60 -8.91
C TRP A 90 -0.16 33.11 -7.70
N ARG A 91 -0.94 32.25 -7.04
CA ARG A 91 -1.75 32.65 -5.88
C ARG A 91 -0.91 32.89 -4.63
N GLY A 92 0.05 32.00 -4.35
CA GLY A 92 0.90 32.07 -3.18
C GLY A 92 1.94 33.18 -3.26
N GLU A 93 2.94 33.03 -4.13
CA GLU A 93 4.08 33.95 -4.19
C GLU A 93 3.74 35.29 -4.86
N CYS A 94 3.02 35.26 -5.99
CA CYS A 94 2.66 36.47 -6.73
C CYS A 94 1.45 37.21 -6.15
N GLY A 95 0.70 36.62 -5.21
CA GLY A 95 -0.54 37.20 -4.70
C GLY A 95 -1.58 37.47 -5.79
N GLY A 96 -1.58 36.62 -6.82
CA GLY A 96 -2.48 36.68 -7.97
C GLY A 96 -3.91 36.29 -7.63
N SER A 97 -4.86 36.69 -8.48
CA SER A 97 -6.28 36.34 -8.28
C SER A 97 -6.64 34.97 -8.84
N ASP A 98 -7.83 34.48 -8.46
CA ASP A 98 -8.50 33.29 -9.01
C ASP A 98 -9.32 33.60 -10.28
N ASP A 99 -9.15 34.79 -10.88
CA ASP A 99 -9.77 35.14 -12.16
C ASP A 99 -9.22 34.23 -13.28
N PRO A 100 -10.06 33.42 -13.96
CA PRO A 100 -9.60 32.52 -15.02
C PRO A 100 -8.91 33.23 -16.19
N PHE A 101 -9.13 34.54 -16.34
CA PHE A 101 -8.39 35.34 -17.31
C PHE A 101 -6.94 35.61 -16.87
N GLU A 102 -6.73 35.92 -15.60
CA GLU A 102 -5.39 36.16 -15.03
C GLU A 102 -4.60 34.85 -14.89
N GLU A 103 -5.25 33.75 -14.47
CA GLU A 103 -4.63 32.41 -14.46
C GLU A 103 -4.17 32.00 -15.86
N ASN A 104 -4.99 32.26 -16.89
CA ASN A 104 -4.61 31.97 -18.26
C ASN A 104 -3.41 32.82 -18.71
N ALA A 105 -3.33 34.09 -18.30
CA ALA A 105 -2.15 34.90 -18.56
C ALA A 105 -0.90 34.36 -17.84
N ALA A 106 -1.03 33.88 -16.60
CA ALA A 106 0.07 33.23 -15.88
C ALA A 106 0.58 31.98 -16.61
N MET A 107 -0.32 31.10 -17.06
CA MET A 107 0.05 29.92 -17.84
C MET A 107 0.67 30.26 -19.20
N LEU A 108 0.21 31.32 -19.87
CA LEU A 108 0.81 31.80 -21.11
C LEU A 108 2.24 32.32 -20.88
N VAL A 109 2.53 32.96 -19.74
CA VAL A 109 3.90 33.38 -19.42
C VAL A 109 4.82 32.18 -19.26
N ILE A 110 4.42 31.15 -18.53
CA ILE A 110 5.22 29.91 -18.38
C ILE A 110 5.51 29.28 -19.74
N GLN A 111 4.47 29.10 -20.57
CA GLN A 111 4.59 28.39 -21.84
C GLN A 111 5.36 29.16 -22.92
N ARG A 112 5.43 30.50 -22.85
CA ARG A 112 5.84 31.32 -24.01
C ARG A 112 6.91 32.35 -23.72
N ALA A 113 7.21 32.62 -22.46
CA ALA A 113 8.29 33.55 -22.14
C ALA A 113 9.65 32.89 -22.40
N GLU A 114 10.54 33.62 -23.06
CA GLU A 114 11.98 33.35 -22.99
C GLU A 114 12.47 34.01 -21.69
N ASP A 115 12.52 33.22 -20.63
CA ASP A 115 12.72 33.66 -19.25
C ASP A 115 11.68 34.72 -18.80
N ASP A 116 12.04 36.02 -18.80
CA ASP A 116 11.20 37.16 -18.40
C ASP A 116 10.52 37.89 -19.57
N LEU A 117 10.71 37.41 -20.81
CA LEU A 117 10.36 38.11 -22.04
C LEU A 117 9.28 37.40 -22.85
N MET A 118 8.12 38.04 -23.01
CA MET A 118 7.14 37.60 -24.03
C MET A 118 7.51 38.19 -25.39
N LEU A 119 7.84 37.30 -26.34
CA LEU A 119 8.38 37.64 -27.66
C LEU A 119 7.66 36.85 -28.76
N PRO A 120 6.92 37.50 -29.68
CA PRO A 120 6.20 36.78 -30.73
C PRO A 120 7.09 35.89 -31.59
N ILE A 121 8.34 36.32 -31.82
CA ILE A 121 9.28 35.57 -32.66
C ILE A 121 9.72 34.25 -32.00
N TYR A 122 9.78 34.20 -30.67
CA TYR A 122 10.11 33.00 -29.91
C TYR A 122 8.98 31.97 -30.03
N ASP A 123 7.73 32.39 -29.88
CA ASP A 123 6.53 31.56 -30.09
C ASP A 123 6.40 30.97 -31.50
N PHE A 124 7.02 31.60 -32.51
CA PHE A 124 6.96 31.15 -33.90
C PHE A 124 8.09 30.20 -34.31
N TYR A 125 9.06 29.93 -33.43
CA TYR A 125 10.06 28.90 -33.71
C TYR A 125 9.47 27.51 -33.50
N ASN A 126 9.82 26.59 -34.39
CA ASN A 126 9.69 25.17 -34.05
C ASN A 126 10.75 24.86 -33.00
N HIS A 127 10.42 23.98 -32.06
CA HIS A 127 11.34 23.61 -30.99
C HIS A 127 11.70 22.14 -31.13
N ARG A 128 12.97 21.87 -31.45
CA ARG A 128 13.51 20.53 -31.65
C ARG A 128 14.99 20.48 -31.29
N ASN A 129 15.34 19.49 -30.48
CA ASN A 129 16.67 19.34 -29.91
C ASN A 129 17.68 18.69 -30.88
N GLY A 130 18.95 18.70 -30.47
CA GLY A 130 20.03 17.98 -31.15
C GLY A 130 20.35 18.54 -32.53
N ASP A 131 20.54 17.65 -33.50
CA ASP A 131 21.00 18.01 -34.86
C ASP A 131 20.00 18.82 -35.69
N TYR A 132 18.77 18.96 -35.20
CA TYR A 132 17.74 19.78 -35.84
C TYR A 132 17.87 21.26 -35.45
N LEU A 133 18.61 21.59 -34.40
CA LEU A 133 18.83 22.96 -33.96
C LEU A 133 19.62 23.74 -35.02
N ASN A 134 18.99 24.76 -35.60
CA ASN A 134 19.62 25.64 -36.60
C ASN A 134 19.61 27.11 -36.20
N THR A 135 19.23 27.42 -34.95
CA THR A 135 19.27 28.77 -34.38
C THR A 135 19.99 28.85 -33.03
N VAL A 136 20.52 30.03 -32.73
CA VAL A 136 21.03 30.42 -31.41
C VAL A 136 20.44 31.78 -31.06
N SER A 137 19.75 31.88 -29.93
CA SER A 137 19.28 33.14 -29.36
C SER A 137 20.33 33.73 -28.40
N GLU A 138 20.49 35.05 -28.44
CA GLU A 138 21.35 35.81 -27.54
C GLU A 138 20.61 37.03 -27.02
N ARG A 139 20.60 37.18 -25.68
CA ARG A 139 20.10 38.36 -25.01
C ARG A 139 21.22 39.38 -24.82
N ILE A 140 21.14 40.52 -25.49
CA ILE A 140 22.10 41.61 -25.35
C ILE A 140 21.51 42.66 -24.42
N ASN A 141 21.99 42.65 -23.18
CA ASN A 141 21.66 43.67 -22.19
C ASN A 141 22.27 45.01 -22.59
N LYS A 142 21.48 45.89 -23.21
CA LYS A 142 21.75 47.33 -23.21
C LYS A 142 21.15 47.94 -21.95
N GLU A 143 21.73 49.04 -21.49
CA GLU A 143 21.40 49.69 -20.21
C GLU A 143 19.87 49.80 -19.95
N ARG A 144 19.48 49.58 -18.67
CA ARG A 144 18.14 49.70 -18.06
C ARG A 144 16.98 49.96 -19.04
N GLY A 145 16.25 48.90 -19.36
CA GLY A 145 14.92 48.98 -19.99
C GLY A 145 14.88 48.66 -21.49
N GLN A 146 16.02 48.40 -22.15
CA GLN A 146 16.05 47.86 -23.51
C GLN A 146 16.81 46.54 -23.56
N VAL A 147 16.06 45.45 -23.73
CA VAL A 147 16.62 44.13 -24.01
C VAL A 147 16.63 43.93 -25.53
N ASP A 148 17.81 43.88 -26.13
CA ASP A 148 17.95 43.44 -27.52
C ASP A 148 17.97 41.90 -27.54
N PHE A 149 16.95 41.28 -28.12
CA PHE A 149 16.94 39.84 -28.38
C PHE A 149 17.39 39.60 -29.82
N LYS A 150 18.47 38.85 -30.02
CA LYS A 150 19.00 38.51 -31.34
C LYS A 150 18.97 37.02 -31.54
N VAL A 151 18.65 36.60 -32.76
CA VAL A 151 18.73 35.20 -33.17
C VAL A 151 19.65 35.09 -34.36
N TYR A 152 20.61 34.19 -34.25
CA TYR A 152 21.59 33.87 -35.28
C TYR A 152 21.33 32.45 -35.79
N ALA A 153 21.65 32.18 -37.04
CA ALA A 153 21.65 30.81 -37.55
C ALA A 153 22.84 30.06 -36.93
N ALA A 154 22.59 28.89 -36.34
CA ALA A 154 23.62 27.98 -35.81
C ALA A 154 24.34 27.23 -36.94
N SER A 155 23.66 27.07 -38.08
CA SER A 155 24.09 26.36 -39.28
C SER A 155 23.51 27.03 -40.53
N ASP A 156 23.92 26.56 -41.72
CA ASP A 156 23.32 27.02 -42.99
C ASP A 156 21.87 26.54 -43.05
N ILE A 157 20.90 27.47 -43.18
CA ILE A 157 19.47 27.16 -43.31
C ILE A 157 19.09 27.25 -44.79
N HIS A 158 18.64 26.15 -45.39
CA HIS A 158 18.31 26.08 -46.81
C HIS A 158 16.88 26.55 -47.10
N GLU A 159 16.60 26.90 -48.37
CA GLU A 159 15.26 27.32 -48.80
C GLU A 159 14.24 26.19 -48.55
N GLY A 160 13.17 26.51 -47.80
CA GLY A 160 12.12 25.56 -47.41
C GLY A 160 12.41 24.78 -46.12
N GLU A 161 13.55 24.99 -45.48
CA GLU A 161 13.88 24.41 -44.18
C GLU A 161 13.20 25.19 -43.03
N GLU A 162 12.75 24.46 -42.01
CA GLU A 162 12.12 25.06 -40.83
C GLU A 162 13.15 25.65 -39.87
N ILE A 163 12.76 26.74 -39.20
CA ILE A 163 13.58 27.37 -38.16
C ILE A 163 13.33 26.64 -36.85
N ASN A 164 14.36 25.99 -36.33
CA ASN A 164 14.31 25.19 -35.12
C ASN A 164 15.17 25.81 -34.02
N SER A 165 14.57 25.98 -32.84
CA SER A 165 15.22 26.33 -31.58
C SER A 165 15.12 25.17 -30.59
N SER A 166 15.70 25.31 -29.40
CA SER A 166 15.66 24.28 -28.35
C SER A 166 15.30 24.91 -27.02
N TYR A 167 14.48 24.22 -26.21
CA TYR A 167 14.12 24.67 -24.87
C TYR A 167 15.20 24.36 -23.82
N ASN A 168 15.97 23.29 -24.01
CA ASN A 168 16.84 22.72 -22.97
C ASN A 168 18.26 22.32 -23.47
N MET A 169 18.49 22.25 -24.78
CA MET A 169 19.78 21.89 -25.42
C MET A 169 20.40 23.04 -26.24
N CYS A 170 20.01 24.28 -25.94
CA CYS A 170 20.45 25.51 -26.60
C CYS A 170 21.84 26.00 -26.15
N ALA A 171 22.59 26.63 -27.07
CA ALA A 171 23.87 27.27 -26.76
C ALA A 171 23.64 28.60 -26.02
N GLY A 172 23.46 28.54 -24.70
CA GLY A 172 23.37 29.73 -23.83
C GLY A 172 22.10 29.88 -23.00
N CYS A 173 21.24 28.86 -22.87
CA CYS A 173 20.01 28.92 -22.06
C CYS A 173 20.21 28.76 -20.54
N GLY A 174 21.26 29.39 -20.00
CA GLY A 174 21.54 29.40 -18.56
C GLY A 174 21.77 28.00 -17.97
N GLY A 175 21.36 27.82 -16.71
CA GLY A 175 21.49 26.55 -15.97
C GLY A 175 20.57 25.41 -16.42
N ARG A 176 19.72 25.63 -17.44
CA ARG A 176 18.79 24.61 -17.97
C ARG A 176 19.51 23.42 -18.60
N ALA A 177 20.76 23.61 -19.05
CA ALA A 177 21.55 22.55 -19.67
C ALA A 177 21.79 21.32 -18.76
N ASP A 178 21.76 21.50 -17.44
CA ASP A 178 22.13 20.45 -16.48
C ASP A 178 20.94 19.90 -15.67
N ASN A 179 19.82 20.63 -15.58
CA ASN A 179 18.72 20.32 -14.66
C ASN A 179 17.31 20.40 -15.27
N TYR A 180 17.19 20.57 -16.60
CA TYR A 180 15.92 20.74 -17.30
C TYR A 180 15.81 19.75 -18.46
N GLY A 181 14.76 18.92 -18.45
CA GLY A 181 14.55 17.85 -19.41
C GLY A 181 13.11 17.69 -19.87
N THR A 182 12.82 16.51 -20.43
CA THR A 182 11.47 16.09 -20.86
C THR A 182 10.42 16.26 -19.76
N PRO A 183 10.69 15.93 -18.48
CA PRO A 183 9.73 16.18 -17.40
C PRO A 183 9.35 17.66 -17.26
N GLU A 184 10.34 18.55 -17.21
CA GLU A 184 10.11 19.99 -17.08
C GLU A 184 9.43 20.55 -18.33
N ILE A 185 9.74 20.05 -19.52
CA ILE A 185 9.06 20.46 -20.76
C ILE A 185 7.58 20.07 -20.75
N PHE A 186 7.27 18.86 -20.27
CA PHE A 186 5.88 18.44 -20.10
C PHE A 186 5.12 19.33 -19.13
N MET A 187 5.76 19.70 -18.01
CA MET A 187 5.19 20.60 -17.01
C MET A 187 4.95 22.03 -17.56
N ASP A 188 5.97 22.63 -18.18
CA ASP A 188 5.97 24.05 -18.56
C ASP A 188 5.32 24.31 -19.92
N TYR A 189 5.29 23.33 -20.81
CA TYR A 189 4.75 23.50 -22.17
C TYR A 189 3.57 22.59 -22.51
N GLY A 190 3.32 21.53 -21.71
CA GLY A 190 2.14 20.67 -21.85
C GLY A 190 2.23 19.62 -22.96
N PHE A 191 3.44 19.20 -23.35
CA PHE A 191 3.66 18.14 -24.35
C PHE A 191 4.94 17.35 -24.09
N VAL A 192 5.05 16.17 -24.69
CA VAL A 192 6.29 15.37 -24.69
C VAL A 192 7.13 15.74 -25.90
N GLU A 193 8.38 16.18 -25.70
CA GLU A 193 9.23 16.58 -26.81
C GLU A 193 9.60 15.41 -27.75
N MET A 194 9.81 15.72 -29.02
CA MET A 194 10.38 14.76 -29.96
C MET A 194 11.85 14.48 -29.63
N TYR A 195 12.36 13.33 -30.05
CA TYR A 195 13.78 13.02 -29.87
C TYR A 195 14.69 14.07 -30.56
N PRO A 196 15.82 14.44 -29.94
CA PRO A 196 16.33 13.91 -28.66
C PRO A 196 15.58 14.38 -27.41
N GLN A 197 15.31 13.43 -26.51
CA GLN A 197 14.67 13.65 -25.21
C GLN A 197 15.70 13.56 -24.10
N ARG A 198 15.61 14.46 -23.11
CA ARG A 198 16.47 14.45 -21.92
C ARG A 198 15.73 13.93 -20.70
N TRP A 199 16.33 13.00 -19.96
CA TRP A 199 15.73 12.42 -18.77
C TRP A 199 16.66 12.58 -17.57
N ILE A 200 16.11 13.17 -16.50
CA ILE A 200 16.82 13.55 -15.28
C ILE A 200 16.04 13.00 -14.08
N PHE A 201 16.52 11.89 -13.53
CA PHE A 201 15.99 11.28 -12.31
C PHE A 201 16.93 11.62 -11.15
N LYS A 202 16.69 12.79 -10.53
CA LYS A 202 17.58 13.36 -9.51
C LYS A 202 17.74 12.47 -8.28
N GLU A 203 16.65 11.87 -7.80
CA GLU A 203 16.69 10.99 -6.63
C GLU A 203 17.46 9.68 -6.89
N GLN A 204 17.35 9.16 -8.12
CA GLN A 204 17.96 7.89 -8.52
C GLN A 204 19.38 8.04 -9.07
N ASP A 205 19.89 9.26 -9.24
CA ASP A 205 21.16 9.61 -9.88
C ASP A 205 21.28 9.13 -11.36
N PHE A 206 20.19 9.23 -12.13
CA PHE A 206 20.19 8.89 -13.57
C PHE A 206 20.00 10.14 -14.44
N TYR A 207 20.95 10.39 -15.33
CA TYR A 207 20.97 11.53 -16.24
C TYR A 207 21.41 11.05 -17.62
N PHE A 208 20.48 11.05 -18.58
CA PHE A 208 20.75 10.54 -19.92
C PHE A 208 19.88 11.20 -20.97
N ASP A 209 20.39 11.22 -22.20
CA ASP A 209 19.67 11.64 -23.40
C ASP A 209 19.27 10.40 -24.21
N LEU A 210 18.06 10.43 -24.77
CA LEU A 210 17.57 9.46 -25.74
C LEU A 210 17.55 10.12 -27.11
N SER A 211 18.25 9.55 -28.09
CA SER A 211 18.36 10.10 -29.45
C SER A 211 18.13 9.04 -30.52
N GLU A 212 17.72 9.46 -31.71
CA GLU A 212 17.63 8.57 -32.87
C GLU A 212 19.05 8.21 -33.37
N LYS A 213 19.34 6.91 -33.43
CA LYS A 213 20.60 6.38 -33.88
C LYS A 213 20.83 6.66 -35.37
N LYS A 214 22.03 7.12 -35.69
CA LYS A 214 22.49 7.34 -37.07
C LYS A 214 23.32 6.18 -37.58
N ASN A 215 23.15 5.84 -38.87
CA ASN A 215 24.04 4.89 -39.55
C ASN A 215 25.39 5.54 -39.92
N GLU A 216 26.34 4.75 -40.43
CA GLU A 216 27.67 5.24 -40.86
C GLU A 216 27.61 6.33 -41.94
N SER A 217 26.50 6.41 -42.69
CA SER A 217 26.22 7.46 -43.69
C SER A 217 25.53 8.70 -43.12
N GLY A 218 25.20 8.74 -41.83
CA GLY A 218 24.54 9.86 -41.17
C GLY A 218 23.00 9.91 -41.30
N GLU A 219 22.38 8.87 -41.87
CA GLU A 219 20.91 8.76 -41.96
C GLU A 219 20.33 8.14 -40.69
N LEU A 220 19.13 8.59 -40.32
CA LEU A 220 18.39 8.12 -39.14
C LEU A 220 17.87 6.70 -39.36
N THR A 221 18.16 5.80 -38.41
CA THR A 221 17.78 4.38 -38.49
C THR A 221 16.40 4.09 -37.90
N GLY A 222 15.86 5.01 -37.09
CA GLY A 222 14.63 4.83 -36.32
C GLY A 222 14.83 4.08 -35.00
N ASP A 223 16.02 3.51 -34.75
CA ASP A 223 16.38 2.96 -33.44
C ASP A 223 16.73 4.09 -32.47
N ILE A 224 16.31 3.97 -31.20
CA ILE A 224 16.64 4.96 -30.17
C ILE A 224 17.83 4.46 -29.34
N GLU A 225 18.86 5.30 -29.23
CA GLU A 225 20.06 5.07 -28.41
C GLU A 225 20.06 5.95 -27.15
N LEU A 226 20.67 5.44 -26.09
CA LEU A 226 20.82 6.13 -24.81
C LEU A 226 22.26 6.62 -24.65
N THR A 227 22.43 7.90 -24.35
CA THR A 227 23.72 8.54 -24.08
C THR A 227 23.75 9.06 -22.65
N TRP A 228 24.71 8.56 -21.85
CA TRP A 228 24.91 9.00 -20.46
C TRP A 228 25.61 10.34 -20.38
N PHE A 229 25.25 11.12 -19.36
CA PHE A 229 26.06 12.27 -18.94
C PHE A 229 27.36 11.78 -18.29
N LYS A 230 28.36 12.68 -18.19
CA LYS A 230 29.71 12.36 -17.67
C LYS A 230 29.70 11.71 -16.28
N ASP A 231 28.70 12.05 -15.45
CA ASP A 231 28.41 11.46 -14.13
C ASP A 231 26.93 11.03 -14.03
N GLY A 232 26.27 10.78 -15.17
CA GLY A 232 24.83 10.54 -15.26
C GLY A 232 24.38 9.14 -14.89
N ARG A 233 25.29 8.34 -14.31
CA ARG A 233 25.05 6.96 -13.92
C ARG A 233 25.64 6.74 -12.54
N PRO A 234 24.93 6.09 -11.60
CA PRO A 234 25.48 5.85 -10.27
C PRO A 234 26.78 5.06 -10.37
N GLN A 235 27.86 5.61 -9.78
CA GLN A 235 29.18 4.98 -9.81
C GLN A 235 29.21 3.72 -8.94
N SER A 236 28.58 3.76 -7.76
CA SER A 236 28.45 2.59 -6.89
C SER A 236 27.49 1.54 -7.48
N SER A 237 27.92 0.28 -7.54
CA SER A 237 27.11 -0.87 -7.97
C SER A 237 25.83 -1.01 -7.15
N HIS A 238 25.91 -0.82 -5.83
CA HIS A 238 24.76 -0.87 -4.93
C HIS A 238 23.67 0.15 -5.28
N ARG A 239 24.02 1.45 -5.36
CA ARG A 239 23.05 2.50 -5.73
C ARG A 239 22.47 2.30 -7.12
N ARG A 240 23.26 1.74 -8.05
CA ARG A 240 22.76 1.38 -9.39
C ARG A 240 21.69 0.29 -9.33
N ARG A 241 21.90 -0.78 -8.54
CA ARG A 241 20.91 -1.86 -8.33
C ARG A 241 19.63 -1.31 -7.68
N VAL A 242 19.75 -0.46 -6.65
CA VAL A 242 18.61 0.18 -5.97
C VAL A 242 17.78 1.03 -6.96
N SER A 243 18.43 1.87 -7.75
CA SER A 243 17.74 2.71 -8.75
C SER A 243 17.11 1.91 -9.89
N VAL A 244 17.76 0.83 -10.36
CA VAL A 244 17.16 -0.09 -11.35
C VAL A 244 15.92 -0.77 -10.78
N ARG A 245 15.98 -1.24 -9.54
CA ARG A 245 14.83 -1.85 -8.85
C ARG A 245 13.68 -0.86 -8.70
N PHE A 246 13.98 0.39 -8.35
CA PHE A 246 12.99 1.47 -8.34
C PHE A 246 12.30 1.62 -9.71
N PHE A 247 13.07 1.68 -10.80
CA PHE A 247 12.49 1.77 -12.15
C PHE A 247 11.62 0.56 -12.51
N VAL A 248 12.04 -0.66 -12.19
CA VAL A 248 11.22 -1.88 -12.43
C VAL A 248 9.88 -1.77 -11.70
N HIS A 249 9.90 -1.39 -10.42
CA HIS A 249 8.68 -1.22 -9.63
C HIS A 249 7.75 -0.16 -10.23
N GLN A 250 8.29 1.00 -10.60
CA GLN A 250 7.52 2.10 -11.20
C GLN A 250 6.93 1.74 -12.57
N ILE A 251 7.65 0.99 -13.40
CA ILE A 251 7.16 0.50 -14.70
C ILE A 251 5.92 -0.38 -14.49
N VAL A 252 6.01 -1.39 -13.61
CA VAL A 252 4.90 -2.30 -13.34
C VAL A 252 3.68 -1.53 -12.79
N ARG A 253 3.93 -0.60 -11.86
CA ARG A 253 2.88 0.25 -11.27
C ARG A 253 2.16 1.10 -12.33
N ILE A 254 2.88 1.81 -13.18
CA ILE A 254 2.30 2.69 -14.22
C ILE A 254 1.54 1.86 -15.26
N GLU A 255 2.10 0.73 -15.71
CA GLU A 255 1.43 -0.14 -16.68
C GLU A 255 0.15 -0.74 -16.11
N GLY A 256 0.17 -1.20 -14.85
CA GLY A 256 -1.01 -1.68 -14.14
C GLY A 256 -2.06 -0.57 -13.95
N LEU A 257 -1.64 0.63 -13.54
CA LEU A 257 -2.50 1.79 -13.38
C LEU A 257 -3.16 2.18 -14.72
N LYS A 258 -2.40 2.19 -15.82
CA LYS A 258 -2.91 2.46 -17.16
C LYS A 258 -4.00 1.47 -17.55
N GLN A 259 -3.76 0.17 -17.37
CA GLN A 259 -4.77 -0.85 -17.68
C GLN A 259 -6.06 -0.65 -16.87
N LEU A 260 -5.92 -0.39 -15.58
CA LEU A 260 -7.03 -0.18 -14.65
C LEU A 260 -7.85 1.06 -15.00
N GLU A 261 -7.20 2.19 -15.25
CA GLU A 261 -7.88 3.45 -15.60
C GLU A 261 -8.52 3.37 -17.00
N HIS A 262 -7.87 2.72 -17.97
CA HIS A 262 -8.48 2.46 -19.28
C HIS A 262 -9.69 1.52 -19.19
N ALA A 263 -9.68 0.53 -18.28
CA ALA A 263 -10.83 -0.33 -18.04
C ALA A 263 -12.00 0.45 -17.41
N LYS A 264 -11.74 1.26 -16.38
CA LYS A 264 -12.73 2.14 -15.76
C LYS A 264 -13.39 3.07 -16.77
N ARG A 265 -12.58 3.73 -17.61
CA ARG A 265 -13.06 4.68 -18.64
C ARG A 265 -13.94 4.01 -19.70
N LYS A 266 -13.77 2.71 -19.96
CA LYS A 266 -14.62 1.95 -20.89
C LYS A 266 -15.94 1.48 -20.26
N GLN A 267 -15.95 1.19 -18.96
CA GLN A 267 -17.10 0.57 -18.29
C GLN A 267 -18.08 1.60 -17.70
N VAL A 268 -17.60 2.79 -17.33
CA VAL A 268 -18.40 3.81 -16.64
C VAL A 268 -18.52 5.06 -17.53
N PRO A 269 -19.69 5.33 -18.14
CA PRO A 269 -19.89 6.50 -19.00
C PRO A 269 -19.61 7.84 -18.31
N GLU A 270 -19.86 7.97 -17.00
CA GLU A 270 -19.56 9.20 -16.25
C GLU A 270 -18.04 9.45 -16.13
N ILE A 271 -17.22 8.40 -16.02
CA ILE A 271 -15.75 8.50 -15.94
C ILE A 271 -15.15 8.89 -17.31
N GLN A 272 -15.83 8.53 -18.41
CA GLN A 272 -15.42 8.95 -19.76
C GLN A 272 -15.38 10.48 -19.92
N HIS A 273 -16.16 11.23 -19.14
CA HIS A 273 -16.22 12.68 -19.19
C HIS A 273 -15.52 13.39 -18.02
N ALA A 274 -15.11 12.65 -16.97
CA ALA A 274 -14.46 13.23 -15.79
C ALA A 274 -13.09 13.86 -16.11
N VAL A 275 -12.26 13.16 -16.89
CA VAL A 275 -10.98 13.69 -17.39
C VAL A 275 -11.14 14.02 -18.88
N PRO A 276 -11.01 15.29 -19.30
CA PRO A 276 -11.02 15.70 -20.71
C PRO A 276 -10.08 14.85 -21.57
N ALA A 277 -10.47 14.61 -22.83
CA ALA A 277 -9.72 13.70 -23.71
C ALA A 277 -8.29 14.19 -24.00
N TYR A 278 -8.06 15.50 -24.03
CA TYR A 278 -6.72 16.04 -24.25
C TYR A 278 -5.83 15.79 -23.02
N GLU A 279 -6.30 16.09 -21.80
CA GLU A 279 -5.58 15.81 -20.54
C GLU A 279 -5.26 14.32 -20.44
N TRP A 280 -6.26 13.47 -20.70
CA TRP A 280 -6.10 12.02 -20.70
C TRP A 280 -5.00 11.55 -21.66
N ASN A 281 -5.03 12.02 -22.91
CA ASN A 281 -4.06 11.62 -23.92
C ASN A 281 -2.65 12.12 -23.54
N THR A 282 -2.53 13.36 -23.08
CA THR A 282 -1.24 13.96 -22.70
C THR A 282 -0.63 13.27 -21.48
N ILE A 283 -1.44 12.89 -20.49
CA ILE A 283 -0.97 12.09 -19.33
C ILE A 283 -0.35 10.77 -19.79
N TRP A 284 -1.06 10.03 -20.65
CA TRP A 284 -0.58 8.71 -21.06
C TRP A 284 0.54 8.78 -22.09
N GLU A 285 0.59 9.81 -22.92
CA GLU A 285 1.74 10.09 -23.79
C GLU A 285 3.01 10.32 -22.97
N TYR A 286 2.92 11.15 -21.92
CA TYR A 286 4.02 11.36 -20.98
C TYR A 286 4.40 10.08 -20.22
N SER A 287 3.39 9.36 -19.71
CA SER A 287 3.61 8.10 -18.99
C SER A 287 4.34 7.06 -19.85
N ASP A 288 3.99 6.97 -21.13
CA ASP A 288 4.62 6.04 -22.07
C ASP A 288 6.06 6.42 -22.35
N ALA A 289 6.35 7.71 -22.53
CA ALA A 289 7.71 8.22 -22.71
C ALA A 289 8.57 7.98 -21.45
N LEU A 290 8.00 8.21 -20.27
CA LEU A 290 8.64 7.97 -18.96
C LEU A 290 8.98 6.49 -18.76
N VAL A 291 8.04 5.58 -19.08
CA VAL A 291 8.26 4.13 -19.03
C VAL A 291 9.31 3.68 -20.04
N ASP A 292 9.29 4.18 -21.27
CA ASP A 292 10.31 3.88 -22.29
C ASP A 292 11.71 4.33 -21.84
N ALA A 293 11.82 5.52 -21.24
CA ALA A 293 13.07 6.03 -20.70
C ALA A 293 13.63 5.14 -19.58
N MET A 294 12.79 4.74 -18.62
CA MET A 294 13.19 3.82 -17.54
C MET A 294 13.62 2.45 -18.10
N LYS A 295 12.86 1.87 -19.04
CA LYS A 295 13.21 0.58 -19.68
C LYS A 295 14.57 0.64 -20.39
N ARG A 296 14.85 1.74 -21.09
CA ARG A 296 16.14 1.93 -21.78
C ARG A 296 17.28 2.14 -20.80
N ALA A 297 17.06 2.87 -19.71
CA ALA A 297 18.04 3.02 -18.64
C ALA A 297 18.42 1.68 -18.00
N ILE A 298 17.44 0.79 -17.78
CA ILE A 298 17.66 -0.59 -17.30
C ILE A 298 18.47 -1.38 -18.33
N GLY A 299 18.03 -1.43 -19.60
CA GLY A 299 18.71 -2.20 -20.64
C GLY A 299 20.15 -1.74 -20.91
N ALA A 300 20.41 -0.43 -20.85
CA ALA A 300 21.75 0.14 -20.98
C ALA A 300 22.68 -0.18 -19.79
N ASN A 301 22.14 -0.66 -18.67
CA ASN A 301 22.92 -1.11 -17.52
C ASN A 301 23.47 -2.54 -17.64
N GLY A 302 23.15 -3.27 -18.71
CA GLY A 302 23.60 -4.65 -18.93
C GLY A 302 22.70 -5.71 -18.29
N GLU A 303 21.57 -5.30 -17.71
CA GLU A 303 20.55 -6.18 -17.15
C GLU A 303 19.40 -6.30 -18.16
N SER A 304 19.09 -7.53 -18.61
CA SER A 304 17.88 -7.77 -19.41
C SER A 304 16.64 -7.73 -18.49
N PRO A 305 15.45 -7.33 -18.98
CA PRO A 305 14.20 -7.33 -18.21
C PRO A 305 13.66 -8.74 -17.87
N GLY A 306 14.53 -9.72 -17.60
CA GLY A 306 14.14 -11.11 -17.38
C GLY A 306 15.30 -12.10 -17.32
N ALA A 307 16.49 -11.70 -16.85
CA ALA A 307 17.58 -12.63 -16.60
C ALA A 307 18.09 -12.42 -15.17
N GLY A 308 17.91 -13.44 -14.31
CA GLY A 308 18.58 -13.49 -13.01
C GLY A 308 20.08 -13.31 -13.19
N VAL A 309 20.69 -12.48 -12.36
CA VAL A 309 22.12 -12.20 -12.41
C VAL A 309 22.73 -12.60 -11.09
N ALA A 310 23.49 -13.70 -11.16
CA ALA A 310 24.34 -14.24 -10.12
C ALA A 310 25.36 -13.22 -9.62
N ASP A 311 25.65 -13.28 -8.32
CA ASP A 311 26.75 -12.58 -7.67
C ASP A 311 28.10 -13.01 -8.24
N GLU A 312 28.86 -12.02 -8.70
CA GLU A 312 30.32 -12.10 -8.66
C GLU A 312 30.80 -10.96 -7.77
N ASP A 313 31.36 -11.36 -6.62
CA ASP A 313 32.18 -10.55 -5.73
C ASP A 313 33.29 -9.85 -6.49
N GLU A 314 33.59 -8.59 -6.16
CA GLU A 314 34.97 -8.14 -6.07
C GLU A 314 35.07 -6.86 -5.21
N ASP A 315 36.00 -6.93 -4.26
CA ASP A 315 36.44 -5.91 -3.34
C ASP A 315 36.77 -4.58 -4.05
N ASP A 316 36.43 -3.45 -3.43
CA ASP A 316 37.37 -2.33 -3.34
C ASP A 316 37.03 -1.43 -2.14
N ASP A 317 37.98 -1.45 -1.22
CA ASP A 317 38.06 -0.80 0.07
C ASP A 317 38.76 0.55 -0.14
N GLU A 318 38.08 1.69 0.03
CA GLU A 318 38.75 2.96 0.34
C GLU A 318 37.91 3.78 1.34
N GLY A 319 38.32 3.69 2.60
CA GLY A 319 37.85 4.53 3.68
C GLY A 319 38.35 5.97 3.57
N VAL A 320 37.51 6.91 4.04
CA VAL A 320 37.96 8.22 4.52
C VAL A 320 37.19 8.57 5.79
N CYS A 321 37.90 8.53 6.91
CA CYS A 321 37.46 9.05 8.20
C CYS A 321 37.36 10.58 8.15
N TYR A 322 36.27 11.15 8.66
CA TYR A 322 36.25 12.50 9.20
C TYR A 322 35.88 12.45 10.69
N GLU A 323 36.88 12.69 11.54
CA GLU A 323 36.70 13.07 12.94
C GLU A 323 36.22 14.53 13.00
N GLY A 324 35.22 14.82 13.84
CA GLY A 324 34.72 16.19 13.97
C GLY A 324 33.59 16.41 14.98
N ASP A 325 33.98 16.43 16.26
CA ASP A 325 33.44 17.25 17.34
C ASP A 325 32.21 16.75 18.14
N GLU A 326 32.54 16.09 19.26
CA GLU A 326 31.69 15.94 20.44
C GLU A 326 31.51 17.30 21.14
N SER A 327 30.28 17.83 21.21
CA SER A 327 29.79 18.40 22.47
C SER A 327 28.28 18.67 22.45
N ALA A 328 27.66 18.31 23.58
CA ALA A 328 26.32 18.69 24.05
C ALA A 328 25.13 17.80 23.62
N ARG A 329 25.00 16.64 24.26
CA ARG A 329 23.68 16.19 24.76
C ARG A 329 23.78 15.81 26.24
N ARG A 330 23.13 16.65 27.06
CA ARG A 330 22.89 16.43 28.49
C ARG A 330 21.92 15.26 28.66
N GLU A 331 22.31 14.38 29.58
CA GLU A 331 21.60 13.23 30.12
C GLU A 331 20.12 13.53 30.46
N ARG A 332 19.22 12.66 30.01
CA ARG A 332 17.95 12.39 30.70
C ARG A 332 18.06 11.01 31.36
N LYS A 333 18.21 11.01 32.67
CA LYS A 333 18.04 9.85 33.55
C LYS A 333 16.59 9.35 33.44
N MET A 334 16.40 8.12 32.98
CA MET A 334 15.29 7.28 33.44
C MET A 334 15.75 6.43 34.61
N LEU A 335 14.95 6.40 35.67
CA LEU A 335 15.16 5.61 36.89
C LEU A 335 14.77 4.14 36.63
N PRO A 336 15.37 3.19 37.39
CA PRO A 336 15.36 1.77 37.09
C PRO A 336 14.10 1.09 37.63
N LYS A 337 13.55 0.13 36.89
CA LYS A 337 12.55 -0.79 37.41
C LYS A 337 12.78 -2.20 36.90
N TYR A 338 13.88 -2.81 37.31
CA TYR A 338 14.02 -4.27 37.34
C TYR A 338 14.73 -4.61 38.65
N ASP A 339 14.00 -5.28 39.53
CA ASP A 339 14.55 -5.92 40.73
C ASP A 339 14.89 -7.36 40.34
N ASP A 340 16.08 -7.79 40.76
CA ASP A 340 16.68 -9.11 40.58
C ASP A 340 15.72 -10.26 40.96
N LEU A 341 15.82 -11.40 40.28
CA LEU A 341 16.16 -12.69 40.89
C LEU A 341 16.13 -13.85 39.88
N ASP A 342 17.22 -14.61 39.92
CA ASP A 342 17.49 -15.90 39.27
C ASP A 342 16.46 -17.00 39.60
N ASP A 343 16.17 -17.86 38.61
CA ASP A 343 16.37 -19.31 38.71
C ASP A 343 16.20 -19.96 37.30
N GLU A 344 17.26 -20.61 36.84
CA GLU A 344 17.55 -21.05 35.46
C GLU A 344 16.49 -21.94 34.77
N SER A 345 16.10 -21.59 33.53
CA SER A 345 16.07 -22.50 32.36
C SER A 345 15.75 -21.77 31.04
N ASP A 346 16.61 -22.00 30.03
CA ASP A 346 16.62 -21.51 28.63
C ASP A 346 17.29 -20.13 28.36
N ASP A 347 18.26 -19.73 29.20
CA ASP A 347 18.97 -18.44 29.17
C ASP A 347 20.34 -18.44 28.46
N GLU A 348 20.52 -19.03 27.28
CA GLU A 348 21.81 -18.93 26.55
C GLU A 348 21.84 -17.92 25.39
N PHE A 349 20.83 -17.04 25.24
CA PHE A 349 20.79 -16.09 24.11
C PHE A 349 20.56 -14.61 24.46
N TYR A 350 20.44 -14.23 25.73
CA TYR A 350 19.93 -12.90 26.09
C TYR A 350 20.91 -11.91 26.76
N GLU A 351 22.22 -12.18 26.83
CA GLU A 351 23.15 -11.28 27.55
C GLU A 351 24.12 -10.43 26.73
N GLU A 352 24.11 -10.44 25.39
CA GLU A 352 24.94 -9.49 24.61
C GLU A 352 24.17 -8.78 23.49
N ALA A 353 23.28 -7.87 23.86
CA ALA A 353 22.84 -6.79 22.97
C ALA A 353 23.49 -5.47 23.44
N PRO A 354 24.45 -4.90 22.69
CA PRO A 354 25.02 -3.60 23.04
C PRO A 354 23.93 -2.54 23.04
N TYR A 355 23.77 -1.91 24.20
CA TYR A 355 23.02 -0.67 24.42
C TYR A 355 23.65 0.48 23.63
N GLU A 356 23.49 0.49 22.30
CA GLU A 356 23.83 1.64 21.45
C GLU A 356 23.26 1.49 20.03
N TYR A 357 21.94 1.33 19.90
CA TYR A 357 21.25 1.57 18.63
C TYR A 357 20.43 2.85 18.74
N THR A 358 21.09 3.99 18.50
CA THR A 358 20.40 5.16 17.96
C THR A 358 19.92 4.81 16.55
N LEU A 359 18.69 4.29 16.44
CA LEU A 359 18.02 4.00 15.18
C LEU A 359 17.78 5.28 14.38
N SER A 360 18.49 5.45 13.26
CA SER A 360 18.04 6.34 12.19
C SER A 360 16.92 5.62 11.44
N CYS A 361 15.67 5.97 11.71
CA CYS A 361 14.52 5.53 10.92
C CYS A 361 14.59 6.19 9.53
N ASN A 362 15.38 5.60 8.62
CA ASN A 362 15.33 5.91 7.18
C ASN A 362 14.32 4.97 6.50
N SER A 363 13.68 5.47 5.45
CA SER A 363 12.53 4.94 4.71
C SER A 363 12.66 3.55 4.06
N ASN A 364 13.80 2.86 4.20
CA ASN A 364 14.01 1.51 3.68
C ASN A 364 14.64 0.62 4.76
N LEU A 365 14.06 -0.56 5.00
CA LEU A 365 14.75 -1.63 5.74
C LEU A 365 15.95 -2.09 4.93
N LEU A 366 17.13 -1.58 5.30
CA LEU A 366 18.39 -1.98 4.69
C LEU A 366 19.21 -2.77 5.72
N PHE A 367 19.57 -4.00 5.34
CA PHE A 367 20.44 -4.87 6.12
C PHE A 367 21.84 -4.88 5.47
N PRO A 368 22.74 -3.95 5.82
CA PRO A 368 24.06 -3.90 5.22
C PRO A 368 24.84 -5.19 5.52
N GLY A 369 25.43 -5.77 4.49
CA GLY A 369 26.22 -6.99 4.60
C GLY A 369 25.41 -8.27 4.85
N HIS A 370 24.08 -8.27 4.69
CA HIS A 370 23.29 -9.50 4.79
C HIS A 370 23.83 -10.60 3.86
N LYS A 371 23.69 -11.85 4.29
CA LYS A 371 24.12 -13.03 3.52
C LYS A 371 22.92 -13.88 3.19
N ILE A 372 22.66 -14.09 1.90
CA ILE A 372 21.60 -14.96 1.42
C ILE A 372 21.87 -16.40 1.88
N MET A 373 20.89 -16.99 2.54
CA MET A 373 20.87 -18.39 2.97
C MET A 373 20.23 -19.28 1.91
N GLU A 374 19.11 -18.84 1.34
CA GLU A 374 18.42 -19.51 0.25
C GLU A 374 17.57 -18.49 -0.51
N GLU A 375 17.73 -18.47 -1.83
CA GLU A 375 16.96 -17.65 -2.78
C GLU A 375 16.27 -18.61 -3.76
N PHE A 376 15.00 -18.36 -4.03
CA PHE A 376 14.23 -19.11 -5.03
C PHE A 376 13.03 -18.31 -5.52
N GLU A 377 12.54 -18.69 -6.70
CA GLU A 377 11.34 -18.11 -7.32
C GLU A 377 10.20 -19.13 -7.25
N THR A 378 9.02 -18.67 -6.82
CA THR A 378 7.80 -19.48 -6.78
C THR A 378 6.99 -19.23 -8.05
N LEU A 379 5.79 -19.81 -8.16
CA LEU A 379 4.88 -19.46 -9.26
C LEU A 379 4.29 -18.04 -9.13
N TYR A 380 4.55 -17.36 -8.01
CA TYR A 380 3.86 -16.14 -7.62
C TYR A 380 4.80 -14.97 -7.29
N GLN A 381 5.94 -15.22 -6.65
CA GLN A 381 6.83 -14.19 -6.10
C GLN A 381 8.29 -14.69 -5.96
N SER A 382 9.23 -13.76 -5.82
CA SER A 382 10.61 -14.08 -5.41
C SER A 382 10.71 -14.19 -3.89
N VAL A 383 11.47 -15.17 -3.39
CA VAL A 383 11.60 -15.46 -1.96
C VAL A 383 13.05 -15.58 -1.57
N ASP A 384 13.46 -14.75 -0.62
CA ASP A 384 14.81 -14.70 -0.08
C ASP A 384 14.81 -14.90 1.43
N TYR A 385 15.62 -15.84 1.89
CA TYR A 385 16.01 -15.94 3.29
C TYR A 385 17.44 -15.47 3.41
N PHE A 386 17.69 -14.49 4.27
CA PHE A 386 19.04 -14.00 4.52
C PHE A 386 19.32 -13.90 6.02
N VAL A 387 20.61 -13.97 6.37
CA VAL A 387 21.10 -13.75 7.72
C VAL A 387 21.81 -12.40 7.79
N VAL A 388 21.56 -11.65 8.85
CA VAL A 388 22.21 -10.37 9.15
C VAL A 388 23.48 -10.66 9.96
N PRO A 389 24.70 -10.44 9.43
CA PRO A 389 25.92 -10.87 10.13
C PRO A 389 26.21 -10.12 11.42
N SER A 390 25.71 -8.89 11.56
CA SER A 390 25.96 -8.08 12.76
C SER A 390 25.46 -8.75 14.03
N ASP A 391 24.38 -9.54 13.91
CA ASP A 391 23.69 -10.06 15.09
C ASP A 391 23.08 -11.45 14.88
N GLY A 392 23.24 -12.05 13.70
CA GLY A 392 22.79 -13.40 13.36
C GLY A 392 21.29 -13.53 13.11
N ASP A 393 20.54 -12.43 13.00
CA ASP A 393 19.09 -12.49 12.74
C ASP A 393 18.79 -13.06 11.36
N VAL A 394 17.80 -13.94 11.25
CA VAL A 394 17.34 -14.48 9.97
C VAL A 394 16.07 -13.74 9.56
N CYS A 395 16.04 -13.27 8.32
CA CYS A 395 14.94 -12.50 7.75
C CYS A 395 14.34 -13.21 6.54
N LEU A 396 13.03 -13.01 6.35
CA LEU A 396 12.27 -13.39 5.17
C LEU A 396 11.99 -12.14 4.34
N GLU A 397 12.32 -12.21 3.07
CA GLU A 397 12.06 -11.19 2.06
C GLU A 397 11.23 -11.79 0.92
N LEU A 398 10.15 -11.11 0.53
CA LEU A 398 9.23 -11.49 -0.55
C LEU A 398 9.14 -10.33 -1.54
N ASP A 399 9.36 -10.58 -2.84
CA ASP A 399 9.45 -9.53 -3.89
C ASP A 399 10.35 -8.37 -3.48
N SER A 400 11.43 -8.75 -2.82
CA SER A 400 12.45 -7.89 -2.25
C SER A 400 11.99 -6.95 -1.13
N VAL A 401 10.80 -7.18 -0.55
CA VAL A 401 10.29 -6.51 0.65
C VAL A 401 10.49 -7.43 1.85
N VAL A 402 11.21 -6.95 2.86
CA VAL A 402 11.40 -7.66 4.12
C VAL A 402 10.07 -7.77 4.85
N GLN A 403 9.62 -9.00 5.07
CA GLN A 403 8.34 -9.31 5.71
C GLN A 403 8.51 -9.42 7.23
N THR A 404 9.50 -10.20 7.67
CA THR A 404 9.71 -10.52 9.08
C THR A 404 11.16 -10.97 9.33
N CYS A 405 11.69 -10.74 10.53
CA CYS A 405 12.93 -11.36 11.00
C CYS A 405 12.75 -12.02 12.37
N THR A 406 13.59 -13.00 12.68
CA THR A 406 13.43 -13.83 13.88
C THR A 406 13.50 -13.04 15.18
N LYS A 407 14.33 -11.99 15.28
CA LYS A 407 14.51 -11.25 16.56
C LYS A 407 13.37 -10.32 16.91
N TYR A 408 12.65 -9.76 15.94
CA TYR A 408 11.53 -8.86 16.23
C TYR A 408 10.16 -9.50 16.10
N ARG A 409 10.10 -10.80 15.78
CA ARG A 409 8.89 -11.63 15.77
C ARG A 409 7.79 -11.23 16.76
N PRO A 410 8.04 -11.09 18.09
CA PRO A 410 6.95 -10.80 19.02
C PRO A 410 6.33 -9.41 18.80
N HIS A 411 7.06 -8.43 18.27
CA HIS A 411 6.58 -7.06 18.12
C HIS A 411 5.42 -6.95 17.13
N TYR A 412 5.42 -7.75 16.06
CA TYR A 412 4.30 -7.78 15.12
C TYR A 412 3.25 -8.82 15.50
N HIS A 413 3.67 -10.07 15.74
CA HIS A 413 2.75 -11.20 15.84
C HIS A 413 2.07 -11.30 17.21
N GLU A 414 2.80 -11.06 18.30
CA GLU A 414 2.20 -11.07 19.65
C GLU A 414 1.22 -9.90 19.76
N LEU A 415 1.60 -8.71 19.29
CA LEU A 415 0.68 -7.57 19.26
C LEU A 415 -0.52 -7.82 18.33
N GLY A 416 -0.32 -8.37 17.14
CA GLY A 416 -1.38 -8.63 16.18
C GLY A 416 -2.39 -9.69 16.61
N MET A 417 -1.99 -10.65 17.44
CA MET A 417 -2.85 -11.70 17.96
C MET A 417 -3.39 -11.40 19.37
N ASP A 418 -2.51 -11.06 20.31
CA ASP A 418 -2.86 -10.96 21.72
C ASP A 418 -3.51 -9.63 22.09
N PHE A 419 -3.16 -8.53 21.43
CA PHE A 419 -3.81 -7.25 21.67
C PHE A 419 -5.33 -7.30 21.36
N PRO A 420 -5.79 -7.76 20.18
CA PRO A 420 -7.22 -7.90 19.91
C PRO A 420 -7.88 -8.98 20.78
N ALA A 421 -7.17 -10.08 21.08
CA ALA A 421 -7.70 -11.14 21.94
C ALA A 421 -8.11 -10.65 23.33
N ARG A 422 -7.45 -9.62 23.88
CA ARG A 422 -7.83 -9.00 25.18
C ARG A 422 -9.25 -8.46 25.21
N TYR A 423 -9.86 -8.20 24.06
CA TYR A 423 -11.23 -7.69 23.96
C TYR A 423 -12.27 -8.79 23.68
N ILE A 424 -11.86 -10.06 23.79
CA ILE A 424 -12.72 -11.23 23.61
C ILE A 424 -12.67 -12.08 24.88
N ASP A 425 -13.81 -12.63 25.29
CA ASP A 425 -13.89 -13.46 26.50
C ASP A 425 -13.14 -14.80 26.42
N SER A 426 -13.14 -15.45 25.26
CA SER A 426 -12.46 -16.73 25.03
C SER A 426 -12.12 -16.84 23.55
N VAL A 427 -10.90 -17.30 23.25
CA VAL A 427 -10.39 -17.47 21.89
C VAL A 427 -10.42 -18.95 21.54
N LYS A 428 -11.40 -19.34 20.73
CA LYS A 428 -11.70 -20.72 20.32
C LYS A 428 -11.45 -20.95 18.84
N ARG A 429 -11.84 -19.98 18.00
CA ARG A 429 -11.81 -20.08 16.54
C ARG A 429 -11.08 -18.88 15.96
N VAL A 430 -9.93 -19.14 15.36
CA VAL A 430 -9.08 -18.12 14.72
C VAL A 430 -8.96 -18.43 13.23
N LEU A 431 -9.05 -17.42 12.38
CA LEU A 431 -8.70 -17.53 10.98
C LEU A 431 -7.66 -16.48 10.65
N PHE A 432 -6.60 -16.86 9.93
CA PHE A 432 -5.65 -15.91 9.40
C PHE A 432 -5.48 -16.10 7.89
N VAL A 433 -5.25 -15.00 7.18
CA VAL A 433 -5.03 -14.97 5.72
C VAL A 433 -3.65 -14.38 5.47
N GLY A 434 -2.85 -15.07 4.65
CA GLY A 434 -1.40 -14.88 4.60
C GLY A 434 -0.74 -15.59 5.78
N GLY A 435 0.29 -14.97 6.36
CA GLY A 435 0.99 -15.53 7.51
C GLY A 435 1.72 -16.84 7.20
N GLY A 436 2.24 -16.99 5.98
CA GLY A 436 3.02 -18.14 5.54
C GLY A 436 4.19 -18.46 6.48
N ASP A 437 4.71 -17.46 7.20
CA ASP A 437 5.75 -17.62 8.23
C ASP A 437 5.31 -18.42 9.48
N SER A 438 4.02 -18.70 9.64
CA SER A 438 3.41 -19.42 10.78
C SER A 438 3.59 -18.75 12.14
N MET A 439 3.98 -17.48 12.21
CA MET A 439 4.20 -16.78 13.46
C MET A 439 2.89 -16.37 14.14
N LEU A 440 1.87 -15.91 13.38
CA LEU A 440 0.51 -15.71 13.91
C LEU A 440 -0.07 -17.02 14.47
N LEU A 441 0.15 -18.14 13.77
CA LEU A 441 -0.28 -19.47 14.23
C LEU A 441 0.38 -19.84 15.55
N ALA A 442 1.67 -19.56 15.70
CA ALA A 442 2.41 -19.87 16.91
C ALA A 442 1.99 -19.01 18.12
N GLU A 443 1.40 -17.83 17.90
CA GLU A 443 0.73 -17.06 18.95
C GLU A 443 -0.66 -17.62 19.26
N ALA A 444 -1.44 -17.95 18.22
CA ALA A 444 -2.78 -18.49 18.39
C ALA A 444 -2.83 -19.82 19.15
N ILE A 445 -1.85 -20.70 18.94
CA ILE A 445 -1.80 -22.03 19.56
C ILE A 445 -1.59 -22.00 21.08
N LYS A 446 -1.12 -20.87 21.63
CA LYS A 446 -0.92 -20.66 23.07
C LYS A 446 -2.24 -20.60 23.84
N TYR A 447 -3.35 -20.32 23.17
CA TYR A 447 -4.66 -20.18 23.81
C TYR A 447 -5.22 -21.56 24.20
N PRO A 448 -5.52 -21.79 25.50
CA PRO A 448 -5.93 -23.09 26.00
C PRO A 448 -7.34 -23.51 25.52
N ASP A 449 -8.20 -22.53 25.24
CA ASP A 449 -9.56 -22.75 24.75
C ASP A 449 -9.62 -22.93 23.23
N LEU A 450 -8.47 -22.90 22.52
CA LEU A 450 -8.44 -23.00 21.06
C LEU A 450 -9.01 -24.34 20.58
N GLU A 451 -10.06 -24.26 19.75
CA GLU A 451 -10.76 -25.39 19.13
C GLU A 451 -10.39 -25.53 17.65
N LEU A 452 -10.20 -24.42 16.94
CA LEU A 452 -9.84 -24.38 15.52
C LEU A 452 -9.02 -23.13 15.17
N VAL A 453 -7.96 -23.30 14.39
CA VAL A 453 -7.25 -22.25 13.68
C VAL A 453 -7.12 -22.60 12.21
N VAL A 454 -7.53 -21.68 11.33
CA VAL A 454 -7.50 -21.87 9.88
C VAL A 454 -6.50 -20.88 9.27
N GLY A 455 -5.50 -21.41 8.56
CA GLY A 455 -4.55 -20.60 7.78
C GLY A 455 -4.87 -20.66 6.29
N LEU A 456 -5.19 -19.52 5.68
CA LEU A 456 -5.36 -19.37 4.24
C LEU A 456 -4.08 -18.75 3.66
N GLU A 457 -3.22 -19.56 3.06
CA GLU A 457 -1.93 -19.13 2.51
C GLU A 457 -1.89 -19.46 1.02
N LEU A 458 -1.27 -18.62 0.20
CA LEU A 458 -1.19 -18.85 -1.24
C LEU A 458 -0.35 -20.09 -1.55
N GLU A 459 0.77 -20.26 -0.84
CA GLU A 459 1.76 -21.28 -1.17
C GLU A 459 2.44 -21.95 0.03
N GLN A 460 2.49 -23.28 0.01
CA GLN A 460 3.08 -24.08 1.09
C GLN A 460 4.60 -23.98 1.21
N ASP A 461 5.28 -23.54 0.13
CA ASP A 461 6.74 -23.52 0.09
C ASP A 461 7.28 -22.47 1.05
N ILE A 462 6.63 -21.31 1.16
CA ILE A 462 6.95 -20.29 2.17
C ILE A 462 6.87 -20.89 3.58
N THR A 463 5.78 -21.57 3.91
CA THR A 463 5.60 -22.20 5.22
C THR A 463 6.68 -23.24 5.54
N ARG A 464 7.02 -24.10 4.59
CA ARG A 464 8.04 -25.14 4.80
C ARG A 464 9.46 -24.56 4.89
N LYS A 465 9.76 -23.54 4.10
CA LYS A 465 11.07 -22.89 4.09
C LYS A 465 11.25 -22.00 5.31
N THR A 466 10.19 -21.34 5.77
CA THR A 466 10.21 -20.59 7.03
C THR A 466 10.47 -21.55 8.19
N PHE A 467 9.82 -22.72 8.22
CA PHE A 467 10.13 -23.72 9.23
C PHE A 467 11.62 -24.16 9.18
N LYS A 468 12.17 -24.34 7.98
CA LYS A 468 13.58 -24.74 7.79
C LYS A 468 14.57 -23.67 8.29
N HIS A 469 14.30 -22.38 8.03
CA HIS A 469 15.28 -21.30 8.24
C HIS A 469 15.03 -20.48 9.51
N MET A 470 13.78 -20.30 9.91
CA MET A 470 13.36 -19.48 11.06
C MET A 470 12.74 -20.33 12.19
N TYR A 471 12.69 -21.65 12.03
CA TYR A 471 12.24 -22.62 13.05
C TYR A 471 10.79 -22.42 13.55
N THR A 472 9.93 -21.80 12.75
CA THR A 472 8.50 -21.64 13.05
C THR A 472 7.72 -22.89 12.64
N GLN A 473 7.08 -23.55 13.61
CA GLN A 473 6.34 -24.78 13.36
C GLN A 473 5.00 -24.49 12.65
N PRO A 474 4.69 -25.16 11.53
CA PRO A 474 3.39 -25.02 10.88
C PRO A 474 2.30 -25.88 11.50
N PHE A 475 2.65 -26.75 12.46
CA PHE A 475 1.72 -27.61 13.20
C PHE A 475 0.76 -28.44 12.32
N PHE A 476 1.22 -28.96 11.18
CA PHE A 476 0.41 -29.82 10.30
C PHE A 476 -0.15 -31.09 11.00
N HIS A 477 0.40 -31.45 12.16
CA HIS A 477 -0.03 -32.59 12.97
C HIS A 477 -1.06 -32.24 14.06
N ASP A 478 -1.27 -30.95 14.36
CA ASP A 478 -2.22 -30.52 15.38
C ASP A 478 -3.63 -30.47 14.79
N ARG A 479 -4.56 -31.23 15.38
CA ARG A 479 -5.96 -31.31 14.95
C ARG A 479 -6.72 -30.00 14.97
N ARG A 480 -6.26 -29.04 15.76
CA ARG A 480 -6.84 -27.69 15.82
C ARG A 480 -6.44 -26.88 14.60
N VAL A 481 -5.41 -27.26 13.85
CA VAL A 481 -4.83 -26.46 12.76
C VAL A 481 -5.31 -26.98 11.41
N GLN A 482 -5.81 -26.07 10.57
CA GLN A 482 -6.17 -26.37 9.19
C GLN A 482 -5.50 -25.40 8.23
N TRP A 483 -4.54 -25.90 7.46
CA TRP A 483 -3.96 -25.15 6.35
C TRP A 483 -4.73 -25.37 5.05
N TRP A 484 -5.00 -24.27 4.35
CA TRP A 484 -5.58 -24.22 3.02
C TRP A 484 -4.63 -23.43 2.13
N PHE A 485 -3.88 -24.16 1.31
CA PHE A 485 -2.95 -23.57 0.35
C PHE A 485 -3.63 -23.26 -0.97
N GLY A 486 -3.42 -22.07 -1.51
CA GLY A 486 -3.94 -21.61 -2.78
C GLY A 486 -4.67 -20.27 -2.65
N ASP A 487 -5.21 -19.81 -3.77
CA ASP A 487 -5.89 -18.52 -3.88
C ASP A 487 -6.99 -18.36 -2.80
N ALA A 488 -6.84 -17.37 -1.92
CA ALA A 488 -7.78 -17.09 -0.84
C ALA A 488 -9.19 -16.80 -1.35
N VAL A 489 -9.34 -16.18 -2.53
CA VAL A 489 -10.66 -15.94 -3.15
C VAL A 489 -11.36 -17.27 -3.45
N LYS A 490 -10.63 -18.24 -3.99
CA LYS A 490 -11.19 -19.58 -4.25
C LYS A 490 -11.46 -20.32 -2.95
N SER A 491 -10.54 -20.23 -1.99
CA SER A 491 -10.69 -20.85 -0.67
C SER A 491 -11.96 -20.37 0.01
N LEU A 492 -12.24 -19.06 0.02
CA LEU A 492 -13.44 -18.46 0.61
C LEU A 492 -14.75 -19.01 0.02
N ARG A 493 -14.77 -19.36 -1.27
CA ARG A 493 -15.94 -19.98 -1.91
C ARG A 493 -16.15 -21.44 -1.50
N LEU A 494 -15.08 -22.11 -1.07
CA LEU A 494 -15.06 -23.52 -0.70
C LEU A 494 -15.13 -23.78 0.81
N LEU A 495 -14.96 -22.73 1.63
CA LEU A 495 -15.07 -22.87 3.08
C LEU A 495 -16.45 -23.42 3.48
N PRO A 496 -16.51 -24.28 4.52
CA PRO A 496 -17.77 -24.80 5.02
C PRO A 496 -18.72 -23.68 5.45
N LYS A 497 -20.02 -23.85 5.22
CA LYS A 497 -21.03 -22.84 5.57
C LYS A 497 -20.99 -22.48 7.07
N GLU A 498 -20.74 -23.45 7.93
CA GLU A 498 -20.64 -23.28 9.37
C GLU A 498 -19.44 -22.42 9.83
N TYR A 499 -18.52 -22.09 8.92
CA TYR A 499 -17.40 -21.20 9.22
C TYR A 499 -17.85 -19.73 9.26
N PHE A 500 -18.87 -19.35 8.49
CA PHE A 500 -19.39 -17.99 8.44
C PHE A 500 -20.13 -17.61 9.73
N GLY A 501 -19.70 -16.51 10.37
CA GLY A 501 -20.17 -16.03 11.66
C GLY A 501 -19.67 -16.82 12.87
N SER A 502 -18.62 -17.64 12.70
CA SER A 502 -18.13 -18.56 13.74
C SER A 502 -16.79 -18.18 14.36
N PHE A 503 -16.01 -17.29 13.75
CA PHE A 503 -14.65 -16.98 14.19
C PHE A 503 -14.62 -15.87 15.23
N ASP A 504 -13.83 -16.09 16.29
CA ASP A 504 -13.57 -15.08 17.32
C ASP A 504 -12.61 -14.02 16.79
N LEU A 505 -11.57 -14.44 16.07
CA LEU A 505 -10.58 -13.58 15.45
C LEU A 505 -10.41 -13.93 13.98
N VAL A 506 -10.43 -12.90 13.13
CA VAL A 506 -10.06 -12.98 11.71
C VAL A 506 -8.90 -12.02 11.47
N LEU A 507 -7.70 -12.55 11.27
CA LEU A 507 -6.46 -11.80 11.09
C LEU A 507 -6.11 -11.75 9.61
N VAL A 508 -6.05 -10.56 9.02
CA VAL A 508 -5.69 -10.39 7.62
C VAL A 508 -4.28 -9.83 7.56
N ASP A 509 -3.33 -10.70 7.24
CA ASP A 509 -1.90 -10.43 7.16
C ASP A 509 -1.46 -10.49 5.70
N LEU A 510 -1.89 -9.47 4.96
CA LEU A 510 -1.69 -9.37 3.51
C LEU A 510 -1.07 -8.02 3.17
N SER A 511 -0.16 -8.04 2.20
CA SER A 511 0.35 -6.83 1.57
C SER A 511 -0.76 -6.08 0.79
N GLU A 512 -0.55 -4.77 0.59
CA GLU A 512 -1.54 -3.85 0.02
C GLU A 512 -2.09 -4.27 -1.36
N THR A 513 -1.36 -5.07 -2.14
CA THR A 513 -1.71 -5.47 -3.51
C THR A 513 -2.81 -6.52 -3.60
N VAL A 514 -3.10 -7.26 -2.52
CA VAL A 514 -3.96 -8.47 -2.57
C VAL A 514 -5.37 -8.25 -1.98
N ALA A 515 -5.52 -7.30 -1.04
CA ALA A 515 -6.77 -7.10 -0.30
C ALA A 515 -7.95 -6.51 -1.12
N SER A 516 -7.72 -6.14 -2.39
CA SER A 516 -8.73 -5.59 -3.30
C SER A 516 -9.31 -6.58 -4.32
N PHE A 517 -8.93 -7.86 -4.28
CA PHE A 517 -9.49 -8.85 -5.20
C PHE A 517 -10.96 -9.19 -4.89
N SER A 518 -11.79 -9.21 -5.93
CA SER A 518 -13.22 -9.54 -5.84
C SER A 518 -13.45 -11.05 -5.71
N VAL A 519 -14.19 -11.46 -4.68
CA VAL A 519 -14.56 -12.86 -4.38
C VAL A 519 -15.79 -13.31 -5.16
N SER A 520 -16.71 -12.40 -5.43
CA SER A 520 -17.86 -12.62 -6.33
C SER A 520 -18.17 -11.32 -7.09
N SER A 521 -19.22 -11.32 -7.91
CA SER A 521 -19.73 -10.08 -8.55
C SER A 521 -20.16 -9.00 -7.55
N HIS A 522 -20.28 -9.32 -6.27
CA HIS A 522 -20.86 -8.46 -5.24
C HIS A 522 -20.07 -8.36 -3.93
N LEU A 523 -19.00 -9.14 -3.76
CA LEU A 523 -18.18 -9.15 -2.54
C LEU A 523 -16.70 -9.03 -2.89
N ASP A 524 -16.01 -8.12 -2.23
CA ASP A 524 -14.54 -8.15 -2.15
C ASP A 524 -14.04 -9.10 -1.06
N MET A 525 -12.73 -9.37 -1.05
CA MET A 525 -12.11 -10.27 -0.09
C MET A 525 -12.36 -9.87 1.37
N LEU A 526 -12.27 -8.58 1.70
CA LEU A 526 -12.45 -8.11 3.08
C LEU A 526 -13.92 -8.21 3.50
N GLU A 527 -14.87 -7.95 2.61
CA GLU A 527 -16.30 -8.15 2.86
C GLU A 527 -16.62 -9.64 3.10
N ALA A 528 -16.03 -10.54 2.31
CA ALA A 528 -16.19 -11.99 2.51
C ALA A 528 -15.58 -12.48 3.83
N LEU A 529 -14.42 -11.95 4.21
CA LEU A 529 -13.77 -12.25 5.49
C LEU A 529 -14.56 -11.68 6.68
N ALA A 530 -15.17 -10.51 6.54
CA ALA A 530 -16.02 -9.93 7.57
C ALA A 530 -17.23 -10.83 7.92
N LEU A 531 -17.74 -11.60 6.95
CA LEU A 531 -18.81 -12.58 7.17
C LEU A 531 -18.37 -13.80 8.00
N LEU A 532 -17.07 -14.05 8.17
CA LEU A 532 -16.55 -15.13 9.02
C LEU A 532 -16.56 -14.75 10.51
N VAL A 533 -16.52 -13.45 10.81
CA VAL A 533 -16.42 -12.90 12.16
C VAL A 533 -17.75 -13.09 12.91
N LYS A 534 -17.70 -13.68 14.10
CA LYS A 534 -18.87 -13.74 15.00
C LYS A 534 -19.29 -12.33 15.43
N PRO A 535 -20.53 -12.09 15.89
CA PRO A 535 -20.97 -10.75 16.30
C PRO A 535 -20.08 -10.10 17.39
N GLU A 536 -19.58 -10.89 18.33
CA GLU A 536 -18.65 -10.51 19.40
C GLU A 536 -17.17 -10.72 19.01
N GLY A 537 -16.89 -10.99 17.74
CA GLY A 537 -15.55 -11.25 17.21
C GLY A 537 -14.88 -9.97 16.75
N ILE A 538 -13.60 -10.09 16.42
CA ILE A 538 -12.78 -8.98 15.96
C ILE A 538 -12.09 -9.38 14.66
N MET A 539 -12.18 -8.49 13.66
CA MET A 539 -11.35 -8.53 12.47
C MET A 539 -10.16 -7.61 12.66
N VAL A 540 -8.98 -8.05 12.24
CA VAL A 540 -7.73 -7.29 12.32
C VAL A 540 -7.12 -7.22 10.93
N LYS A 541 -6.71 -6.03 10.51
CA LYS A 541 -5.96 -5.82 9.26
C LYS A 541 -4.72 -5.01 9.57
N ASN A 542 -3.55 -5.51 9.15
CA ASN A 542 -2.31 -4.74 9.18
C ASN A 542 -2.38 -3.57 8.18
N GLU A 543 -1.59 -2.54 8.41
CA GLU A 543 -1.50 -1.27 7.65
C GLU A 543 -2.45 -0.16 8.10
N TRP A 544 -2.00 1.08 7.84
CA TRP A 544 -2.63 2.29 8.37
C TRP A 544 -3.93 2.69 7.64
N ARG A 545 -4.12 2.31 6.37
CA ARG A 545 -5.20 2.83 5.49
C ARG A 545 -6.58 2.18 5.67
N TYR A 546 -6.74 1.22 6.58
CA TYR A 546 -7.94 0.36 6.61
C TYR A 546 -9.04 0.80 7.58
N LEU A 547 -8.87 1.89 8.33
CA LEU A 547 -9.88 2.41 9.25
C LEU A 547 -11.20 2.70 8.54
N ASP A 548 -11.17 3.49 7.46
CA ASP A 548 -12.38 3.90 6.73
C ASP A 548 -13.11 2.68 6.13
N LYS A 549 -12.36 1.77 5.52
CA LYS A 549 -12.92 0.57 4.88
C LYS A 549 -13.56 -0.37 5.89
N LEU A 550 -12.90 -0.64 7.01
CA LEU A 550 -13.46 -1.47 8.08
C LEU A 550 -14.64 -0.77 8.78
N SER A 551 -14.60 0.55 8.91
CA SER A 551 -15.71 1.30 9.52
C SER A 551 -17.00 1.21 8.70
N GLY A 552 -16.89 1.06 7.37
CA GLY A 552 -18.04 0.81 6.49
C GLY A 552 -18.70 -0.56 6.71
N MET A 553 -17.99 -1.52 7.30
CA MET A 553 -18.46 -2.90 7.52
C MET A 553 -18.81 -3.21 8.97
N PHE A 554 -18.20 -2.51 9.94
CA PHE A 554 -18.33 -2.79 11.37
C PHE A 554 -18.78 -1.57 12.16
N LYS A 555 -19.47 -1.82 13.27
CA LYS A 555 -19.95 -0.75 14.16
C LYS A 555 -18.84 -0.01 14.89
N TYR A 556 -17.86 -0.74 15.41
CA TYR A 556 -16.76 -0.21 16.21
C TYR A 556 -15.45 -0.54 15.50
N THR A 557 -14.63 0.48 15.23
CA THR A 557 -13.30 0.31 14.66
C THR A 557 -12.28 1.13 15.43
N ALA A 558 -11.08 0.59 15.56
CA ALA A 558 -9.97 1.22 16.26
C ALA A 558 -8.68 1.00 15.48
N ARG A 559 -7.88 2.05 15.35
CA ARG A 559 -6.51 1.98 14.86
C ARG A 559 -5.56 1.93 16.06
N VAL A 560 -4.65 0.97 16.02
CA VAL A 560 -3.65 0.72 17.03
C VAL A 560 -2.27 0.96 16.41
N ASN A 561 -1.49 1.87 16.98
CA ASN A 561 -0.12 2.14 16.56
C ASN A 561 0.85 1.49 17.54
N MET A 562 1.70 0.64 16.99
CA MET A 562 2.76 -0.08 17.67
C MET A 562 4.06 0.66 17.37
N ARG A 563 4.67 1.24 18.41
CA ARG A 563 5.91 2.01 18.29
C ARG A 563 7.11 1.18 18.72
N ASP A 564 8.29 1.65 18.36
CA ASP A 564 9.58 1.07 18.74
C ASP A 564 9.74 -0.39 18.27
N ILE A 565 9.15 -0.72 17.11
CA ILE A 565 9.35 -2.03 16.49
C ILE A 565 10.75 -2.07 15.86
N PRO A 566 11.59 -3.08 16.16
CA PRO A 566 12.89 -3.19 15.55
C PRO A 566 12.81 -3.19 14.02
N TYR A 567 13.76 -2.51 13.39
CA TYR A 567 13.91 -2.32 11.94
C TYR A 567 12.80 -1.52 11.22
N ILE A 568 11.53 -1.59 11.64
CA ILE A 568 10.41 -0.87 10.98
C ILE A 568 9.94 0.40 11.71
N CYS A 569 10.45 0.63 12.93
CA CYS A 569 10.12 1.74 13.82
C CYS A 569 8.66 1.77 14.31
N ASP A 570 7.68 1.94 13.41
CA ASP A 570 6.26 2.00 13.73
C ASP A 570 5.44 1.08 12.83
N GLN A 571 4.47 0.33 13.38
CA GLN A 571 3.46 -0.41 12.63
C GLN A 571 2.05 0.00 13.07
N ALA A 572 1.12 0.08 12.13
CA ALA A 572 -0.30 0.28 12.44
C ALA A 572 -1.11 -0.99 12.16
N MET A 573 -2.09 -1.25 13.02
CA MET A 573 -3.12 -2.26 12.82
C MET A 573 -4.51 -1.66 13.02
N THR A 574 -5.47 -2.12 12.24
CA THR A 574 -6.87 -1.71 12.38
C THR A 574 -7.69 -2.90 12.88
N MET A 575 -8.37 -2.72 13.99
CA MET A 575 -9.29 -3.68 14.61
C MET A 575 -10.74 -3.25 14.40
N ALA A 576 -11.64 -4.21 14.17
CA ALA A 576 -13.04 -3.94 13.89
C ALA A 576 -13.98 -4.98 14.49
N SER A 577 -15.11 -4.54 15.06
CA SER A 577 -16.12 -5.42 15.67
C SER A 577 -17.54 -4.84 15.56
N ASN A 578 -18.55 -5.71 15.58
CA ASN A 578 -19.96 -5.31 15.60
C ASN A 578 -20.51 -5.08 17.01
N LYS A 579 -19.93 -5.72 18.03
CA LYS A 579 -20.40 -5.62 19.43
C LYS A 579 -19.34 -5.16 20.43
N VAL A 580 -18.06 -5.38 20.14
CA VAL A 580 -16.98 -5.00 21.05
C VAL A 580 -16.70 -3.51 20.92
N ASP A 581 -17.11 -2.75 21.93
CA ASP A 581 -16.74 -1.34 22.05
C ASP A 581 -15.37 -1.22 22.71
N PHE A 582 -14.32 -1.05 21.92
CA PHE A 582 -12.94 -0.99 22.39
C PHE A 582 -12.68 0.11 23.44
N MET A 583 -13.47 1.19 23.44
CA MET A 583 -13.31 2.28 24.41
C MET A 583 -13.84 1.91 25.81
N ASN A 584 -14.91 1.12 25.85
CA ASN A 584 -15.62 0.79 27.09
C ASN A 584 -15.37 -0.63 27.58
N HIS A 585 -14.82 -1.50 26.73
CA HIS A 585 -14.50 -2.86 27.09
C HIS A 585 -13.22 -2.91 27.92
N ILE A 586 -13.26 -3.63 29.04
CA ILE A 586 -12.09 -3.80 29.91
C ILE A 586 -11.23 -4.93 29.32
N PRO A 587 -9.94 -4.68 29.02
CA PRO A 587 -9.05 -5.72 28.50
C PRO A 587 -8.91 -6.90 29.48
N LYS A 588 -9.00 -8.12 28.94
CA LYS A 588 -8.90 -9.37 29.70
C LYS A 588 -7.51 -9.99 29.56
N ASP A 589 -6.95 -10.43 30.68
CA ASP A 589 -5.77 -11.29 30.66
C ASP A 589 -6.18 -12.77 30.48
N HIS A 590 -5.83 -13.34 29.33
CA HIS A 590 -6.03 -14.76 29.01
C HIS A 590 -4.98 -15.70 29.64
N LYS A 591 -4.01 -15.16 30.38
CA LYS A 591 -2.94 -15.92 31.07
C LYS A 591 -2.10 -16.78 30.11
N VAL A 592 -1.92 -16.29 28.89
CA VAL A 592 -1.00 -16.85 27.90
C VAL A 592 0.40 -16.27 28.09
N ASP A 593 1.41 -17.04 27.70
CA ASP A 593 2.82 -16.64 27.74
C ASP A 593 3.11 -15.54 26.72
N ARG A 594 3.67 -14.42 27.19
CA ARG A 594 3.84 -13.16 26.45
C ARG A 594 5.20 -12.58 26.74
N ARG A 595 5.85 -12.03 25.71
CA ARG A 595 7.18 -11.45 25.80
C ARG A 595 7.15 -9.93 25.86
N LEU A 596 6.19 -9.29 25.18
CA LEU A 596 6.11 -7.82 25.09
C LEU A 596 4.90 -7.27 25.82
N LEU A 597 3.74 -7.90 25.66
CA LEU A 597 2.52 -7.44 26.30
C LEU A 597 2.47 -7.87 27.76
N GLY A 598 2.70 -6.92 28.67
CA GLY A 598 2.63 -7.14 30.12
C GLY A 598 1.31 -7.78 30.56
N ALA A 599 1.37 -8.60 31.62
CA ALA A 599 0.22 -9.39 32.10
C ALA A 599 -0.94 -8.53 32.64
N HIS A 600 -0.63 -7.33 33.10
CA HIS A 600 -1.62 -6.34 33.53
C HIS A 600 -1.71 -5.24 32.49
N VAL A 601 -2.91 -5.01 31.95
CA VAL A 601 -3.22 -3.72 31.33
C VAL A 601 -3.49 -2.76 32.46
N ASP A 602 -2.63 -1.76 32.63
CA ASP A 602 -3.00 -0.63 33.47
C ASP A 602 -4.26 0.01 32.87
N ILE A 603 -5.31 0.14 33.68
CA ILE A 603 -6.60 0.67 33.24
C ILE A 603 -6.42 2.12 32.74
N ASP A 604 -5.44 2.83 33.28
CA ASP A 604 -5.11 4.20 32.92
C ASP A 604 -4.36 4.28 31.58
N ASP A 605 -3.57 3.25 31.21
CA ASP A 605 -2.82 3.17 29.94
C ASP A 605 -3.49 2.34 28.84
N ARG A 606 -4.73 1.87 29.04
CA ARG A 606 -5.41 0.97 28.08
C ARG A 606 -5.58 1.55 26.67
N PHE A 607 -5.50 2.88 26.54
CA PHE A 607 -5.60 3.59 25.26
C PHE A 607 -4.24 4.02 24.69
N PHE A 608 -3.13 3.71 25.34
CA PHE A 608 -1.81 4.19 24.95
C PHE A 608 -1.45 3.86 23.49
N MET A 609 -1.85 2.67 23.03
CA MET A 609 -1.62 2.25 21.64
C MET A 609 -2.73 2.68 20.68
N PHE A 610 -3.86 3.24 21.14
CA PHE A 610 -4.93 3.70 20.26
C PHE A 610 -4.54 5.02 19.61
N HIS A 611 -4.67 5.09 18.28
CA HIS A 611 -4.48 6.32 17.53
C HIS A 611 -5.82 6.93 17.11
N ASP A 612 -6.68 6.12 16.47
CA ASP A 612 -8.01 6.55 16.03
C ASP A 612 -9.07 5.56 16.51
N TYR A 613 -10.28 6.06 16.73
CA TYR A 613 -11.45 5.24 17.05
C TYR A 613 -12.67 5.80 16.34
N GLN A 614 -13.46 4.92 15.74
CA GLN A 614 -14.70 5.27 15.09
C GLN A 614 -15.82 4.36 15.57
N LYS A 615 -16.93 5.01 15.96
CA LYS A 615 -18.19 4.36 16.27
C LYS A 615 -19.22 4.87 15.29
N ASN A 616 -19.75 3.96 14.47
CA ASN A 616 -20.77 4.31 13.49
C ASN A 616 -22.17 4.03 14.07
N ASP A 617 -22.99 5.09 14.20
CA ASP A 617 -24.41 4.98 14.56
C ASP A 617 -25.25 4.60 13.33
N ILE A 618 -24.91 3.43 12.80
CA ILE A 618 -25.65 2.82 11.72
C ILE A 618 -26.96 2.25 12.31
N HIS A 619 -28.05 3.02 12.23
CA HIS A 619 -29.41 2.48 12.19
C HIS A 619 -29.48 1.39 11.11
N PRO A 620 -30.31 0.35 11.31
CA PRO A 620 -29.96 -1.08 11.36
C PRO A 620 -29.31 -1.71 10.10
N HIS A 621 -28.30 -1.10 9.48
CA HIS A 621 -27.40 -1.84 8.57
C HIS A 621 -26.38 -2.70 9.33
N SER A 622 -26.36 -2.62 10.67
CA SER A 622 -25.71 -3.58 11.57
C SER A 622 -26.58 -4.81 11.89
N SER A 623 -27.84 -4.83 11.44
CA SER A 623 -28.65 -6.04 11.42
C SER A 623 -28.68 -6.65 10.02
N CYS A 624 -27.50 -6.99 9.48
CA CYS A 624 -27.41 -8.15 8.59
C CYS A 624 -27.63 -9.41 9.46
N VAL A 625 -28.84 -9.56 10.00
CA VAL A 625 -29.32 -10.86 10.42
C VAL A 625 -29.33 -11.67 9.13
N LEU A 626 -28.56 -12.76 9.12
CA LEU A 626 -28.67 -13.84 8.14
C LEU A 626 -30.17 -14.19 8.02
N MET A 627 -30.86 -13.62 7.04
CA MET A 627 -32.22 -14.02 6.75
C MET A 627 -32.15 -15.34 6.00
N GLU A 628 -32.77 -16.36 6.58
CA GLU A 628 -32.97 -17.63 5.90
C GLU A 628 -33.83 -17.43 4.64
N GLU A 629 -33.40 -18.11 3.59
CA GLU A 629 -34.12 -18.38 2.34
C GLU A 629 -34.25 -17.23 1.34
N GLY A 630 -33.26 -17.16 0.44
CA GLY A 630 -33.40 -16.57 -0.89
C GLY A 630 -32.52 -17.33 -1.87
N HIS A 631 -33.13 -18.14 -2.76
CA HIS A 631 -32.43 -18.72 -3.90
C HIS A 631 -32.15 -17.59 -4.91
N GLU A 632 -30.90 -17.19 -5.08
CA GLU A 632 -30.49 -16.33 -6.19
C GLU A 632 -29.22 -16.87 -6.85
N SER A 633 -29.19 -16.74 -8.17
CA SER A 633 -28.74 -17.72 -9.14
C SER A 633 -27.57 -17.24 -9.99
N ASP A 634 -26.58 -16.57 -9.39
CA ASP A 634 -25.51 -15.90 -10.15
C ASP A 634 -24.12 -16.49 -9.88
N LEU A 635 -24.02 -17.82 -9.82
CA LEU A 635 -22.77 -18.51 -10.09
C LEU A 635 -22.89 -19.17 -11.46
N GLU A 636 -22.79 -18.38 -12.54
CA GLU A 636 -22.43 -18.94 -13.85
C GLU A 636 -21.04 -19.57 -13.71
N HIS A 637 -21.00 -20.88 -13.50
CA HIS A 637 -19.75 -21.63 -13.34
C HIS A 637 -19.10 -21.86 -14.71
N GLU A 638 -18.27 -20.92 -15.17
CA GLU A 638 -17.33 -21.20 -16.26
C GLU A 638 -16.20 -22.16 -15.81
N LYS A 639 -15.93 -22.26 -14.49
CA LYS A 639 -14.84 -23.06 -13.90
C LYS A 639 -15.34 -23.80 -12.66
N SER A 640 -14.84 -25.02 -12.45
CA SER A 640 -15.07 -25.82 -11.24
C SER A 640 -13.81 -25.77 -10.38
N GLU A 641 -13.97 -25.63 -9.08
CA GLU A 641 -12.90 -25.73 -8.08
C GLU A 641 -12.92 -27.09 -7.35
N GLY A 642 -11.78 -27.49 -6.81
CA GLY A 642 -11.57 -28.74 -6.09
C GLY A 642 -10.61 -28.55 -4.94
N ILE A 643 -10.63 -29.48 -3.97
CA ILE A 643 -9.73 -29.45 -2.82
C ILE A 643 -8.97 -30.77 -2.79
N MET A 644 -7.64 -30.68 -2.71
CA MET A 644 -6.76 -31.81 -2.47
C MET A 644 -6.26 -31.74 -1.03
N MET A 645 -6.68 -32.68 -0.20
CA MET A 645 -6.12 -32.89 1.12
C MET A 645 -4.96 -33.90 1.02
N ILE A 646 -3.79 -33.50 1.49
CA ILE A 646 -2.65 -34.39 1.66
C ILE A 646 -2.67 -34.88 3.10
N VAL A 647 -2.62 -36.19 3.29
CA VAL A 647 -2.59 -36.84 4.61
C VAL A 647 -1.38 -37.75 4.67
N ASN A 648 -0.45 -37.46 5.56
CA ASN A 648 0.72 -38.31 5.80
C ASN A 648 0.52 -39.06 7.10
N ALA A 649 0.44 -40.38 7.03
CA ALA A 649 0.37 -41.27 8.18
C ALA A 649 1.76 -41.82 8.48
N GLU A 650 2.27 -41.47 9.65
CA GLU A 650 3.51 -42.00 10.22
C GLU A 650 3.19 -43.08 11.25
N ASN A 651 4.17 -43.93 11.56
CA ASN A 651 4.06 -45.00 12.56
C ASN A 651 2.82 -45.91 12.38
N ALA A 652 2.46 -46.22 11.14
CA ALA A 652 1.35 -47.12 10.82
C ALA A 652 1.56 -48.49 11.50
N THR A 653 0.56 -48.96 12.24
CA THR A 653 0.61 -50.26 12.94
C THR A 653 0.10 -51.42 12.09
N GLU A 654 -0.72 -51.13 11.08
CA GLU A 654 -1.27 -52.13 10.18
C GLU A 654 -0.26 -52.51 9.08
N PRO A 655 -0.25 -53.77 8.60
CA PRO A 655 0.65 -54.21 7.55
C PRO A 655 0.39 -53.46 6.23
N LEU A 656 1.34 -52.63 5.80
CA LEU A 656 1.26 -51.89 4.53
C LEU A 656 1.63 -52.74 3.29
N SER A 657 2.07 -53.98 3.50
CA SER A 657 2.34 -54.95 2.43
C SER A 657 1.99 -56.38 2.89
N PRO A 658 1.05 -57.07 2.23
CA PRO A 658 0.21 -56.60 1.13
C PRO A 658 -0.84 -55.58 1.62
N PHE A 659 -1.18 -54.56 0.81
CA PHE A 659 -2.11 -53.49 1.22
C PHE A 659 -3.59 -53.88 1.11
N GLY A 660 -3.90 -55.05 0.51
CA GLY A 660 -5.27 -55.53 0.26
C GLY A 660 -6.22 -55.48 1.47
N PRO A 661 -5.83 -55.95 2.68
CA PRO A 661 -6.71 -55.90 3.85
C PRO A 661 -7.06 -54.47 4.30
N VAL A 662 -6.08 -53.55 4.25
CA VAL A 662 -6.28 -52.12 4.54
C VAL A 662 -7.25 -51.51 3.52
N LEU A 663 -7.07 -51.84 2.24
CA LEU A 663 -7.95 -51.37 1.17
C LEU A 663 -9.41 -51.84 1.34
N GLU A 664 -9.63 -53.08 1.77
CA GLU A 664 -10.99 -53.58 2.07
C GLU A 664 -11.65 -52.80 3.21
N CYS A 665 -10.87 -52.45 4.25
CA CYS A 665 -11.34 -51.63 5.37
C CYS A 665 -11.72 -50.21 4.92
N ILE A 666 -10.88 -49.58 4.10
CA ILE A 666 -11.14 -48.25 3.52
C ILE A 666 -12.43 -48.29 2.68
N ASN A 667 -12.58 -49.28 1.81
CA ASN A 667 -13.76 -49.44 0.94
C ASN A 667 -15.07 -49.62 1.74
N ALA A 668 -15.05 -50.43 2.80
CA ALA A 668 -16.22 -50.60 3.67
C ALA A 668 -16.61 -49.28 4.35
N SER A 669 -15.62 -48.59 4.95
CA SER A 669 -15.83 -47.36 5.71
C SER A 669 -16.25 -46.18 4.84
N MET A 670 -15.69 -46.03 3.64
CA MET A 670 -16.08 -44.97 2.69
C MET A 670 -17.54 -45.12 2.22
N LYS A 671 -18.04 -46.37 2.08
CA LYS A 671 -19.45 -46.61 1.75
C LYS A 671 -20.38 -46.26 2.90
N GLU A 672 -19.97 -46.50 4.15
CA GLU A 672 -20.73 -46.07 5.34
C GLU A 672 -20.84 -44.54 5.43
N GLU A 673 -19.79 -43.83 5.00
CA GLU A 673 -19.80 -42.36 4.90
C GLU A 673 -20.63 -41.82 3.73
N GLY A 674 -21.19 -42.70 2.89
CA GLY A 674 -22.05 -42.35 1.77
C GLY A 674 -21.32 -41.96 0.48
N LEU A 675 -20.06 -42.37 0.30
CA LEU A 675 -19.26 -42.12 -0.90
C LEU A 675 -19.48 -43.22 -1.96
N ASN A 676 -19.47 -42.84 -3.24
CA ASN A 676 -19.79 -43.73 -4.34
C ASN A 676 -18.51 -44.25 -5.03
N ILE A 677 -17.97 -45.37 -4.56
CA ILE A 677 -16.77 -46.00 -5.16
C ILE A 677 -17.11 -46.59 -6.54
N LEU A 678 -16.38 -46.14 -7.57
CA LEU A 678 -16.52 -46.57 -8.96
C LEU A 678 -15.53 -47.69 -9.31
N SER A 679 -14.26 -47.52 -8.97
CA SER A 679 -13.20 -48.49 -9.25
C SER A 679 -12.03 -48.36 -8.28
N MET A 680 -11.25 -49.43 -8.16
CA MET A 680 -10.01 -49.45 -7.39
C MET A 680 -8.91 -50.08 -8.25
N MET A 681 -7.75 -49.46 -8.27
CA MET A 681 -6.58 -49.93 -9.00
C MET A 681 -5.37 -49.99 -8.07
N SER A 682 -4.58 -51.05 -8.19
CA SER A 682 -3.33 -51.23 -7.46
C SER A 682 -2.19 -51.49 -8.44
N SER A 683 -1.10 -50.74 -8.33
CA SER A 683 0.14 -51.03 -9.04
C SER A 683 1.12 -51.74 -8.10
N PRO A 684 1.77 -52.83 -8.54
CA PRO A 684 2.79 -53.51 -7.75
C PRO A 684 4.04 -52.64 -7.54
N SER A 685 4.82 -52.97 -6.52
CA SER A 685 6.01 -52.23 -6.07
C SER A 685 7.08 -52.07 -7.15
N ASN A 686 7.71 -50.90 -7.20
CA ASN A 686 8.92 -50.66 -7.99
C ASN A 686 10.17 -50.84 -7.11
N ASP A 687 11.32 -51.23 -7.70
CA ASP A 687 12.60 -51.55 -7.02
C ASP A 687 13.21 -50.42 -6.14
N ASN A 688 12.55 -49.27 -5.98
CA ASN A 688 13.04 -48.09 -5.24
C ASN A 688 12.56 -48.01 -3.77
N GLY A 689 12.10 -49.11 -3.17
CA GLY A 689 11.61 -49.13 -1.77
C GLY A 689 10.22 -48.52 -1.56
N ILE A 690 9.53 -48.17 -2.65
CA ILE A 690 8.11 -47.80 -2.66
C ILE A 690 7.30 -49.10 -2.70
N GLY A 691 6.37 -49.27 -1.77
CA GLY A 691 5.44 -50.40 -1.71
C GLY A 691 4.36 -50.31 -2.80
N GLU A 692 3.15 -50.75 -2.47
CA GLU A 692 2.01 -50.68 -3.38
C GLU A 692 1.50 -49.23 -3.50
N THR A 693 1.12 -48.83 -4.72
CA THR A 693 0.36 -47.60 -4.96
C THR A 693 -1.06 -47.97 -5.34
N VAL A 694 -2.04 -47.41 -4.61
CA VAL A 694 -3.46 -47.70 -4.79
C VAL A 694 -4.19 -46.42 -5.15
N VAL A 695 -5.15 -46.52 -6.07
CA VAL A 695 -6.04 -45.41 -6.44
C VAL A 695 -7.48 -45.90 -6.32
N ILE A 696 -8.28 -45.19 -5.51
CA ILE A 696 -9.70 -45.41 -5.29
C ILE A 696 -10.44 -44.28 -6.00
N PHE A 697 -11.13 -44.60 -7.09
CA PHE A 697 -11.96 -43.65 -7.81
C PHE A 697 -13.37 -43.65 -7.25
N MET A 698 -13.86 -42.47 -6.89
CA MET A 698 -15.20 -42.22 -6.41
C MET A 698 -15.92 -41.27 -7.37
N ARG A 699 -17.24 -41.17 -7.29
CA ARG A 699 -18.00 -40.18 -8.06
C ARG A 699 -17.63 -38.75 -7.64
N GLU A 700 -17.35 -38.58 -6.35
CA GLU A 700 -17.08 -37.30 -5.69
C GLU A 700 -15.61 -36.86 -5.79
N GLY A 701 -14.70 -37.78 -6.14
CA GLY A 701 -13.27 -37.54 -6.09
C GLY A 701 -12.42 -38.80 -6.28
N TYR A 702 -11.16 -38.74 -5.91
CA TYR A 702 -10.31 -39.93 -5.78
C TYR A 702 -9.46 -39.88 -4.51
N VAL A 703 -9.04 -41.06 -4.05
CA VAL A 703 -8.03 -41.21 -3.01
C VAL A 703 -6.87 -42.03 -3.56
N THR A 704 -5.66 -41.48 -3.55
CA THR A 704 -4.43 -42.24 -3.79
C THR A 704 -3.84 -42.64 -2.45
N ALA A 705 -3.21 -43.82 -2.38
CA ALA A 705 -2.43 -44.28 -1.25
C ALA A 705 -1.07 -44.75 -1.77
N ARG A 706 0.01 -44.22 -1.20
CA ARG A 706 1.40 -44.58 -1.51
C ARG A 706 2.04 -45.11 -0.24
N THR A 707 2.52 -46.35 -0.27
CA THR A 707 3.02 -47.03 0.93
C THR A 707 4.54 -47.17 0.94
N TRP A 708 5.12 -47.06 2.13
CA TRP A 708 6.52 -47.39 2.41
C TRP A 708 6.57 -48.33 3.63
N PRO A 709 6.40 -49.64 3.41
CA PRO A 709 6.32 -50.62 4.50
C PRO A 709 7.54 -50.60 5.43
N GLU A 710 8.75 -50.40 4.89
CA GLU A 710 9.98 -50.32 5.69
C GLU A 710 10.05 -49.10 6.62
N LYS A 711 9.24 -48.08 6.36
CA LYS A 711 9.18 -46.83 7.13
C LYS A 711 7.92 -46.72 8.00
N ASN A 712 7.03 -47.72 7.95
CA ASN A 712 5.68 -47.63 8.54
C ASN A 712 4.96 -46.33 8.13
N TYR A 713 5.13 -45.93 6.87
CA TYR A 713 4.67 -44.65 6.36
C TYR A 713 3.70 -44.85 5.20
N CYS A 714 2.60 -44.11 5.21
CA CYS A 714 1.61 -44.10 4.14
C CYS A 714 1.18 -42.67 3.83
N ALA A 715 1.34 -42.25 2.57
CA ALA A 715 0.86 -40.96 2.10
C ALA A 715 -0.45 -41.13 1.33
N PHE A 716 -1.44 -40.31 1.64
CA PHE A 716 -2.71 -40.26 0.95
C PHE A 716 -2.92 -38.91 0.29
N ASP A 717 -3.35 -38.91 -0.97
CA ASP A 717 -3.88 -37.71 -1.62
C ASP A 717 -5.39 -37.90 -1.78
N VAL A 718 -6.16 -37.15 -0.98
CA VAL A 718 -7.62 -37.15 -0.99
C VAL A 718 -8.08 -35.96 -1.80
N PHE A 719 -8.47 -36.19 -3.05
CA PHE A 719 -8.94 -35.13 -3.94
C PHE A 719 -10.44 -35.21 -4.12
N LEU A 720 -11.16 -34.18 -3.68
CA LEU A 720 -12.60 -34.05 -3.90
C LEU A 720 -12.89 -32.88 -4.84
N TRP A 721 -13.78 -33.11 -5.81
CA TRP A 721 -14.41 -32.07 -6.63
C TRP A 721 -15.91 -31.92 -6.29
N ALA A 722 -16.39 -32.71 -5.33
CA ALA A 722 -17.72 -32.62 -4.76
C ALA A 722 -17.74 -33.17 -3.33
N ARG A 723 -18.76 -32.85 -2.55
CA ARG A 723 -18.95 -33.30 -1.16
C ARG A 723 -17.75 -32.97 -0.27
N PHE A 724 -17.27 -31.73 -0.35
CA PHE A 724 -16.12 -31.22 0.41
C PHE A 724 -16.28 -31.40 1.93
N ASP A 725 -17.52 -31.46 2.43
CA ASP A 725 -17.89 -31.78 3.82
C ASP A 725 -17.35 -33.13 4.31
N LYS A 726 -16.97 -34.03 3.38
CA LYS A 726 -16.48 -35.38 3.70
C LYS A 726 -14.96 -35.49 3.87
N HIS A 727 -14.19 -34.42 3.68
CA HIS A 727 -12.73 -34.47 3.83
C HIS A 727 -12.28 -35.02 5.20
N GLU A 728 -12.81 -34.47 6.30
CA GLU A 728 -12.45 -34.92 7.66
C GLU A 728 -12.79 -36.39 7.88
N ALA A 729 -13.98 -36.80 7.44
CA ALA A 729 -14.44 -38.18 7.57
C ALA A 729 -13.55 -39.15 6.78
N ILE A 730 -13.14 -38.79 5.56
CA ILE A 730 -12.23 -39.60 4.74
C ILE A 730 -10.85 -39.68 5.41
N ARG A 731 -10.30 -38.56 5.89
CA ARG A 731 -9.03 -38.54 6.63
C ARG A 731 -9.08 -39.52 7.80
N ASP A 732 -10.11 -39.43 8.63
CA ASP A 732 -10.25 -40.26 9.83
C ASP A 732 -10.47 -41.74 9.46
N VAL A 733 -11.10 -42.03 8.33
CA VAL A 733 -11.21 -43.40 7.78
C VAL A 733 -9.84 -43.93 7.36
N VAL A 734 -9.07 -43.19 6.56
CA VAL A 734 -7.78 -43.69 6.04
C VAL A 734 -6.75 -43.84 7.16
N LEU A 735 -6.73 -42.92 8.13
CA LEU A 735 -5.85 -43.00 9.30
C LEU A 735 -6.18 -44.20 10.20
N ARG A 736 -7.46 -44.44 10.47
CA ARG A 736 -7.90 -45.64 11.22
C ARG A 736 -7.56 -46.92 10.49
N ALA A 737 -7.67 -46.95 9.17
CA ALA A 737 -7.38 -48.14 8.37
C ALA A 737 -5.89 -48.53 8.39
N VAL A 738 -4.97 -47.57 8.55
CA VAL A 738 -3.52 -47.85 8.69
C VAL A 738 -3.06 -47.98 10.15
N GLY A 739 -3.96 -47.75 11.11
CA GLY A 739 -3.68 -47.87 12.53
C GLY A 739 -2.82 -46.74 13.12
N THR A 740 -2.94 -45.53 12.57
CA THR A 740 -2.22 -44.35 13.07
C THR A 740 -3.04 -43.63 14.16
N ASN A 741 -2.35 -43.05 15.14
CA ASN A 741 -2.95 -42.23 16.20
C ASN A 741 -2.83 -40.73 15.89
N ASP A 742 -3.50 -39.91 16.70
CA ASP A 742 -3.59 -38.45 16.48
C ASP A 742 -2.24 -37.72 16.58
N ALA A 743 -1.20 -38.36 17.12
CA ALA A 743 0.14 -37.79 17.26
C ALA A 743 1.11 -38.23 16.15
N SER A 744 0.66 -39.04 15.20
CA SER A 744 1.52 -39.63 14.16
C SER A 744 0.95 -39.40 12.76
N TYR A 745 0.23 -38.30 12.54
CA TYR A 745 -0.16 -37.89 11.20
C TYR A 745 0.01 -36.39 10.99
N SER A 746 0.07 -35.98 9.72
CA SER A 746 -0.07 -34.57 9.33
C SER A 746 -1.05 -34.42 8.18
N ASP A 747 -1.81 -33.32 8.16
CA ASP A 747 -2.69 -32.96 7.04
C ASP A 747 -2.65 -31.48 6.67
N TYR A 748 -2.88 -31.21 5.39
CA TYR A 748 -3.11 -29.87 4.84
C TYR A 748 -3.90 -29.96 3.54
N ARG A 749 -4.57 -28.86 3.15
CA ARG A 749 -5.39 -28.77 1.93
C ARG A 749 -4.70 -27.89 0.90
N ILE A 750 -4.92 -28.20 -0.37
CA ILE A 750 -4.54 -27.41 -1.53
C ILE A 750 -5.80 -27.16 -2.36
N VAL A 751 -6.13 -25.89 -2.58
CA VAL A 751 -7.24 -25.46 -3.42
C VAL A 751 -6.78 -25.41 -4.87
N THR A 752 -7.48 -26.14 -5.73
CA THR A 752 -7.10 -26.32 -7.15
C THR A 752 -8.35 -26.35 -8.05
N GLY A 753 -8.18 -26.62 -9.34
CA GLY A 753 -9.30 -26.81 -10.28
C GLY A 753 -10.02 -28.14 -10.05
N GLY A 754 -11.34 -28.12 -10.11
CA GLY A 754 -12.24 -29.28 -9.97
C GLY A 754 -12.70 -29.87 -11.30
N MET A 755 -13.79 -30.64 -11.26
CA MET A 755 -14.37 -31.32 -12.42
C MET A 755 -15.74 -30.73 -12.77
N LEU A 756 -15.85 -30.12 -13.95
CA LEU A 756 -17.10 -29.56 -14.47
C LEU A 756 -18.11 -30.67 -14.84
N GLY A 757 -19.40 -30.45 -14.54
CA GLY A 757 -20.50 -31.31 -14.97
C GLY A 757 -20.83 -32.50 -14.06
N THR A 758 -20.41 -32.46 -12.79
CA THR A 758 -20.75 -33.47 -11.77
C THR A 758 -22.19 -33.29 -11.30
N GLU A 759 -22.99 -34.36 -11.16
CA GLU A 759 -24.40 -34.25 -10.73
C GLU A 759 -24.59 -33.71 -9.30
N SER A 760 -23.54 -33.72 -8.47
CA SER A 760 -23.56 -33.37 -7.04
C SER A 760 -23.33 -31.88 -6.74
N TRP A 761 -23.06 -31.04 -7.75
CA TRP A 761 -22.75 -29.62 -7.55
C TRP A 761 -23.86 -28.84 -6.83
N GLU A 762 -25.13 -29.23 -7.06
CA GLU A 762 -26.29 -28.58 -6.41
C GLU A 762 -26.30 -28.81 -4.89
N GLU A 763 -25.84 -29.99 -4.44
CA GLU A 763 -25.73 -30.31 -3.01
C GLU A 763 -24.59 -29.52 -2.35
N ASP A 764 -23.48 -29.33 -3.07
CA ASP A 764 -22.29 -28.62 -2.57
C ASP A 764 -22.54 -27.11 -2.46
N ARG A 765 -23.25 -26.53 -3.43
CA ARG A 765 -23.70 -25.13 -3.39
C ARG A 765 -24.37 -24.80 -2.07
N ASP A 766 -25.06 -25.77 -1.46
CA ASP A 766 -25.81 -25.54 -0.24
C ASP A 766 -25.01 -25.66 1.07
N ARG A 767 -23.76 -26.11 0.97
CA ARG A 767 -22.87 -26.46 2.09
C ARG A 767 -21.59 -25.63 2.16
N ILE A 768 -21.21 -24.95 1.09
CA ILE A 768 -19.97 -24.16 1.01
C ILE A 768 -20.22 -22.71 0.63
N GLY A 769 -19.24 -21.86 0.95
CA GLY A 769 -19.15 -20.47 0.50
C GLY A 769 -20.11 -19.50 1.20
N PRO A 770 -19.92 -18.19 0.96
CA PRO A 770 -20.75 -17.16 1.56
C PRO A 770 -22.17 -17.20 0.97
N ARG A 771 -23.20 -17.17 1.83
CA ARG A 771 -24.59 -17.07 1.39
C ARG A 771 -25.07 -15.63 1.38
N PHE A 772 -25.48 -15.16 0.21
CA PHE A 772 -26.17 -13.89 0.06
C PHE A 772 -27.64 -14.07 0.49
N ALA A 773 -27.98 -13.64 1.69
CA ALA A 773 -29.35 -13.23 1.96
C ALA A 773 -29.52 -11.85 1.31
N GLN A 774 -30.40 -11.77 0.30
CA GLN A 774 -30.61 -10.59 -0.53
C GLN A 774 -30.46 -9.26 0.22
N ARG A 775 -29.50 -8.44 -0.25
CA ARG A 775 -29.31 -7.01 0.03
C ARG A 775 -30.55 -6.14 -0.32
N LYS A 776 -31.70 -6.73 -0.65
CA LYS A 776 -32.96 -6.05 -1.02
C LYS A 776 -33.72 -5.41 0.14
N ALA A 777 -33.32 -5.63 1.38
CA ALA A 777 -33.81 -4.84 2.51
C ALA A 777 -32.90 -3.63 2.84
N CYS A 778 -31.71 -3.55 2.24
CA CYS A 778 -30.92 -2.32 2.23
C CYS A 778 -31.35 -1.52 1.00
N LYS A 779 -32.56 -0.92 1.06
CA LYS A 779 -32.82 0.19 0.14
C LYS A 779 -31.69 1.19 0.34
N GLU A 780 -31.00 1.51 -0.75
CA GLU A 780 -30.26 2.75 -0.89
C GLU A 780 -31.24 3.89 -0.59
N VAL A 781 -31.33 4.24 0.67
CA VAL A 781 -31.66 5.60 1.05
C VAL A 781 -30.29 6.23 1.11
N TYR A 782 -29.85 6.80 -0.01
CA TYR A 782 -29.05 8.02 0.11
C TYR A 782 -29.76 8.84 1.19
N PRO A 783 -29.11 9.21 2.31
CA PRO A 783 -29.74 10.19 3.17
C PRO A 783 -30.11 11.33 2.22
N ASP A 784 -31.42 11.59 2.07
CA ASP A 784 -31.92 12.77 1.38
C ASP A 784 -30.99 13.88 1.84
N GLU A 785 -30.28 14.50 0.87
CA GLU A 785 -29.37 15.63 1.06
C GLU A 785 -29.77 16.29 2.37
N ALA A 786 -28.96 16.09 3.41
CA ALA A 786 -29.25 16.66 4.72
C ALA A 786 -29.57 18.10 4.41
N LYS A 787 -30.85 18.48 4.53
CA LYS A 787 -31.35 19.74 3.99
C LYS A 787 -30.34 20.75 4.46
N GLU A 788 -29.69 21.45 3.52
CA GLU A 788 -28.96 22.65 3.85
C GLU A 788 -29.99 23.54 4.54
N GLY A 789 -30.05 23.43 5.86
CA GLY A 789 -30.62 24.45 6.69
C GLY A 789 -29.69 25.61 6.45
N ASP A 790 -30.17 26.61 5.72
CA ASP A 790 -29.57 27.93 5.69
C ASP A 790 -29.27 28.31 7.15
N VAL A 791 -28.02 28.15 7.55
CA VAL A 791 -27.51 28.79 8.75
C VAL A 791 -27.14 30.18 8.31
N ASP A 792 -27.97 31.14 8.70
CA ASP A 792 -27.77 32.57 8.48
C ASP A 792 -26.47 33.01 9.19
N LEU A 793 -25.36 32.89 8.46
CA LEU A 793 -24.06 33.40 8.87
C LEU A 793 -24.06 34.90 8.57
N GLY A 794 -24.51 35.68 9.55
CA GLY A 794 -24.46 37.15 9.47
C GLY A 794 -23.07 37.66 9.06
N GLU A 795 -23.02 38.79 8.36
CA GLU A 795 -21.92 39.31 7.53
C GLU A 795 -20.50 39.46 8.15
N HIS A 796 -20.24 39.03 9.38
CA HIS A 796 -18.93 39.18 10.03
C HIS A 796 -18.53 38.01 10.96
N SER A 797 -18.33 36.79 10.44
CA SER A 797 -17.71 35.70 11.21
C SER A 797 -16.51 35.10 10.48
N SER A 798 -15.41 34.86 11.19
CA SER A 798 -14.17 34.30 10.63
C SER A 798 -14.37 32.85 10.15
N MET A 799 -13.52 32.35 9.23
CA MET A 799 -13.61 30.97 8.71
C MET A 799 -13.67 29.91 9.81
N LEU A 800 -12.96 30.13 10.92
CA LEU A 800 -12.98 29.30 12.12
C LEU A 800 -14.37 29.24 12.80
N ASP A 801 -15.09 30.35 12.82
CA ASP A 801 -16.44 30.42 13.40
C ASP A 801 -17.43 29.62 12.53
N ALA A 802 -17.30 29.71 11.20
CA ALA A 802 -18.12 28.95 10.26
C ALA A 802 -17.88 27.43 10.36
N VAL A 803 -16.61 27.02 10.51
CA VAL A 803 -16.24 25.62 10.75
C VAL A 803 -16.83 25.12 12.06
N LEU A 804 -16.70 25.89 13.16
CA LEU A 804 -17.27 25.54 14.46
C LEU A 804 -18.79 25.35 14.42
N VAL A 805 -19.51 26.23 13.72
CA VAL A 805 -20.96 26.13 13.55
C VAL A 805 -21.36 24.88 12.75
N LYS A 806 -20.65 24.57 11.67
CA LYS A 806 -20.86 23.33 10.89
C LYS A 806 -20.57 22.07 11.73
N VAL A 807 -19.49 22.07 12.51
CA VAL A 807 -19.14 20.94 13.40
C VAL A 807 -20.19 20.73 14.48
N ILE A 808 -20.71 21.80 15.08
CA ILE A 808 -21.82 21.72 16.07
C ILE A 808 -23.05 21.05 15.45
N ALA A 809 -23.41 21.41 14.21
CA ALA A 809 -24.57 20.84 13.52
C ALA A 809 -24.43 19.33 13.27
N LEU A 810 -23.21 18.80 13.19
CA LEU A 810 -22.95 17.36 13.01
C LEU A 810 -23.09 16.55 14.31
N VAL A 811 -23.11 17.21 15.48
CA VAL A 811 -23.04 16.57 16.82
C VAL A 811 -24.38 16.66 17.59
N GLN A 812 -25.45 17.21 16.99
CA GLN A 812 -26.76 17.39 17.63
C GLN A 812 -27.54 16.08 17.83
N ASP A 813 -27.08 15.26 18.78
CA ASP A 813 -27.90 14.27 19.45
C ASP A 813 -28.51 14.85 20.73
N ALA A 814 -29.73 14.39 21.07
CA ALA A 814 -30.45 14.82 22.26
C ALA A 814 -29.74 14.30 23.53
N GLY A 815 -28.80 15.09 24.07
CA GLY A 815 -28.09 14.77 25.32
C GLY A 815 -26.61 15.18 25.36
N SER A 816 -26.06 15.71 24.28
CA SER A 816 -24.64 16.10 24.21
C SER A 816 -24.31 17.34 25.05
N GLY A 817 -23.23 17.29 25.82
CA GLY A 817 -22.61 18.44 26.49
C GLY A 817 -21.32 18.87 25.78
N PHE A 818 -21.03 20.16 25.74
CA PHE A 818 -19.86 20.74 25.09
C PHE A 818 -18.85 21.21 26.14
N ILE A 819 -17.61 20.76 26.02
CA ILE A 819 -16.48 21.30 26.79
C ILE A 819 -15.63 22.16 25.85
N VAL A 820 -15.38 23.41 26.25
CA VAL A 820 -14.57 24.36 25.46
C VAL A 820 -13.32 24.70 26.25
N VAL A 821 -12.15 24.36 25.70
CA VAL A 821 -10.87 24.75 26.27
C VAL A 821 -10.56 26.18 25.86
N CYS A 822 -10.54 27.06 26.83
CA CYS A 822 -10.25 28.47 26.70
C CYS A 822 -8.87 28.77 27.31
N GLY A 823 -8.26 29.87 26.90
CA GLY A 823 -7.00 30.35 27.48
C GLY A 823 -7.18 30.85 28.92
N THR A 824 -6.53 31.95 29.25
CA THR A 824 -6.67 32.55 30.58
C THR A 824 -8.05 33.23 30.74
N LYS A 825 -8.61 33.22 31.97
CA LYS A 825 -9.96 33.79 32.27
C LYS A 825 -10.12 35.28 31.92
N ASP A 826 -9.00 36.01 31.82
CA ASP A 826 -8.94 37.42 31.45
C ASP A 826 -8.94 37.66 29.93
N GLN A 827 -8.83 36.61 29.10
CA GLN A 827 -8.92 36.70 27.64
C GLN A 827 -10.27 36.23 27.09
N PRO A 828 -10.78 36.88 26.03
CA PRO A 828 -12.04 36.49 25.42
C PRO A 828 -11.89 35.15 24.66
N CYS A 829 -12.68 34.15 25.06
CA CYS A 829 -12.74 32.85 24.41
C CYS A 829 -13.78 32.88 23.28
N LYS A 830 -13.34 33.11 22.04
CA LYS A 830 -14.22 33.22 20.87
C LYS A 830 -15.00 31.92 20.60
N SER A 831 -14.34 30.76 20.67
CA SER A 831 -14.98 29.46 20.44
C SER A 831 -16.11 29.19 21.44
N LEU A 832 -15.95 29.59 22.70
CA LEU A 832 -17.01 29.46 23.71
C LEU A 832 -18.22 30.33 23.39
N ALA A 833 -18.01 31.54 22.88
CA ALA A 833 -19.08 32.45 22.49
C ALA A 833 -19.85 31.91 21.27
N VAL A 834 -19.14 31.38 20.27
CA VAL A 834 -19.74 30.75 19.08
C VAL A 834 -20.54 29.51 19.47
N ILE A 835 -19.98 28.63 20.30
CA ILE A 835 -20.64 27.40 20.75
C ILE A 835 -21.91 27.74 21.56
N LYS A 836 -21.80 28.59 22.59
CA LYS A 836 -22.97 29.01 23.40
C LYS A 836 -24.07 29.70 22.59
N GLY A 837 -23.72 30.38 21.50
CA GLY A 837 -24.70 31.03 20.62
C GLY A 837 -25.48 30.07 19.73
N ASN A 838 -24.96 28.85 19.50
CA ASN A 838 -25.47 27.93 18.47
C ASN A 838 -25.91 26.54 19.00
N VAL A 839 -25.71 26.25 20.30
CA VAL A 839 -26.01 24.95 20.91
C VAL A 839 -27.25 24.95 21.82
N GLY A 840 -28.37 25.55 21.38
CA GLY A 840 -29.69 25.40 22.03
C GLY A 840 -29.69 25.31 23.58
N ASP A 841 -30.27 24.22 24.11
CA ASP A 841 -30.32 23.90 25.55
C ASP A 841 -29.16 22.97 26.02
N ALA A 842 -28.15 22.74 25.18
CA ALA A 842 -27.03 21.86 25.53
C ALA A 842 -26.15 22.47 26.62
N GLU A 843 -25.61 21.63 27.51
CA GLU A 843 -24.70 22.09 28.55
C GLU A 843 -23.36 22.50 27.94
N VAL A 844 -22.88 23.73 28.21
CA VAL A 844 -21.58 24.22 27.71
C VAL A 844 -20.69 24.62 28.87
N THR A 845 -19.65 23.83 29.10
CA THR A 845 -18.66 24.03 30.17
C THR A 845 -17.36 24.57 29.57
N ALA A 846 -16.81 25.62 30.18
CA ALA A 846 -15.54 26.21 29.76
C ALA A 846 -14.43 25.78 30.71
N LEU A 847 -13.38 25.16 30.17
CA LEU A 847 -12.14 24.90 30.88
C LEU A 847 -11.19 26.07 30.64
N TRP A 848 -10.63 26.63 31.70
CA TRP A 848 -9.74 27.78 31.62
C TRP A 848 -8.36 27.40 32.15
N THR A 849 -7.33 28.08 31.66
CA THR A 849 -5.97 27.92 32.21
C THR A 849 -5.95 28.24 33.71
N CYS A 850 -5.24 27.41 34.47
CA CYS A 850 -5.04 27.55 35.90
C CYS A 850 -4.48 28.93 36.30
N PRO A 851 -5.09 29.63 37.28
CA PRO A 851 -4.61 30.92 37.75
C PRO A 851 -3.17 30.82 38.28
N GLY A 852 -2.24 31.59 37.71
CA GLY A 852 -0.86 31.67 38.17
C GLY A 852 0.14 30.73 37.48
N ILE A 853 -0.28 29.92 36.50
CA ILE A 853 0.64 29.10 35.67
C ILE A 853 0.94 29.81 34.33
N ALA A 854 0.14 30.79 33.94
CA ALA A 854 0.29 31.52 32.68
C ALA A 854 1.57 32.40 32.68
N GLY A 855 2.60 31.95 31.96
CA GLY A 855 3.84 32.71 31.70
C GLY A 855 5.08 32.23 32.46
N GLU A 856 5.00 31.14 33.23
CA GLU A 856 6.17 30.52 33.85
C GLU A 856 6.83 29.52 32.89
N ALA A 857 8.18 29.48 32.86
CA ALA A 857 8.91 28.49 32.07
C ALA A 857 8.56 27.08 32.56
N GLN A 858 8.40 26.12 31.64
CA GLN A 858 8.07 24.70 31.88
C GLN A 858 9.06 23.93 32.80
N HIS A 859 9.93 24.62 33.54
CA HIS A 859 11.03 24.08 34.33
C HIS A 859 11.12 24.65 35.76
N ALA A 860 10.10 25.36 36.25
CA ALA A 860 10.05 25.76 37.66
C ALA A 860 9.67 24.56 38.55
N GLU A 861 10.41 24.36 39.65
CA GLU A 861 10.33 23.17 40.52
C GLU A 861 8.96 22.93 41.18
N ASP A 862 8.05 23.92 41.19
CA ASP A 862 6.73 23.83 41.84
C ASP A 862 5.53 23.75 40.86
N VAL A 863 5.77 23.79 39.55
CA VAL A 863 4.70 23.90 38.54
C VAL A 863 3.82 22.67 38.51
N THR A 864 4.38 21.46 38.62
CA THR A 864 3.60 20.21 38.61
C THR A 864 2.65 20.13 39.80
N SER A 865 3.13 20.40 41.02
CA SER A 865 2.27 20.36 42.22
C SER A 865 1.18 21.44 42.21
N ARG A 866 1.42 22.60 41.58
CA ARG A 866 0.43 23.66 41.40
C ARG A 866 -0.58 23.34 40.28
N MET A 867 -0.16 22.57 39.28
CA MET A 867 -1.02 22.04 38.23
C MET A 867 -1.95 20.96 38.80
N ASP A 868 -1.41 19.99 39.55
CA ASP A 868 -2.17 18.93 40.22
C ASP A 868 -3.22 19.53 41.18
N ALA A 869 -2.84 20.52 41.99
CA ALA A 869 -3.75 21.20 42.90
C ALA A 869 -4.84 22.03 42.19
N CYS A 870 -4.61 22.43 40.93
CA CYS A 870 -5.59 23.12 40.11
C CYS A 870 -6.50 22.14 39.37
N GLU A 871 -5.99 20.98 38.95
CA GLU A 871 -6.80 19.92 38.34
C GLU A 871 -7.78 19.28 39.34
N GLU A 872 -7.44 19.29 40.64
CA GLU A 872 -8.36 18.88 41.72
C GLU A 872 -9.48 19.90 42.02
N GLU A 873 -9.32 21.18 41.67
CA GLU A 873 -10.25 22.29 41.95
C GLU A 873 -11.28 22.52 40.84
#